data_AF-A0A1U9Y7S0-F1
#
_entry.id   AF-A0A1U9Y7S0-F1
#
_cell.length_a   1.000
_cell.length_b   1.000
_cell.length_c   1.000
_cell.angle_alpha   90.00
_cell.angle_beta   90.00
_cell.angle_gamma   90.00
#
_symmetry.space_group_name_H-M   'P 1'
#
loop_
_entity.id
_entity.type
_entity.pdbx_description
1 polymer ?
#
loop_
_entity_poly.entity_id
_entity_poly.type
_entity_poly.pdbx_seq_one_letter_code
_entity_poly.pdbx_strand_id
1 'polypeptide(L)'
;MRFQLLGPLEVVDRSRPVALGGTKQRAALGYLLLHPNSVVPTSSLLKALWPKDMPPTGRKMLQNAVAALRGVLTAAGDSPGAPALLTHTPGYLLRVDPEDVDLSRFRRLVHAGRADLTAGSWQRAARTLRDAIGLWRGPLLADLVEQGVDWPELAAVRNTRLAALEDCVEAEFASGRYGEMIYELERWVEAEPLRERLCGQLMRALYHCGRQADALGVYRRTRARLVDELGLDPGRELRELERAILNQEVPHRLPARRETAPAARSGAAEGGGPVAAPPVAALPVGIVPQRQAPPAPAPVTPAPVALAPLPPASAPTAELKHVSVLMVLTRFEHDVAAAPPEEVDDALSDVAAAVREEVERAGGVVTAKAASLIVALFGSTRSGEDDATRAVRAALAVRDRLAHGPRGAGPAALGVTAAVATGHALVRRHPGRAPEVGGGVLDRCMRLLAHVSPGEVRVCEETRGASEGAIGYDGPHDPVRGSWATGARQGAGGTPAAPPLVDRDRELALLRGLLEQVGRRSRTHLVTVLGEPGIGKSRLVDEFQRVAETSSTVVVRCPRLGGGGDLAPLADALAPRMGIGPADPVGLVAAKLAAAARGSGGAGERADRLLARLRVLFGLDVPDVLPDGSFAAWRHVLEDLGGADPLVLVLEDLHWAGEALLDFVDHLTAEATSSPLLVVVTARPELFDRRPAWGGGKAEASTITLDPLADQDVERLLTALCVRRGPASAPTDEARAAYREVIAHIGGNPLFAVEYARVLADAGPPSGGGGQSPPLPPLVRRVVAARIDSLPADAKAVLLDAAVLGEDLCEEGVRALGGGAVPDVARALEHLERREVLRRDRDAERATAYAFRSPLVRDVAYLTIPQHARAEKHRRAADWLERVPGHDALRLVHHGLRSGGCRPVEPSPVLPQPRQHAR
;
A
#
# COMPACT_ATOMS: atom_id res chain seq x y z
N MET A 1 -24.21 34.15 0.06
CA MET A 1 -24.76 33.26 -0.99
C MET A 1 -24.54 31.82 -0.54
N ARG A 2 -25.57 30.96 -0.57
CA ARG A 2 -25.51 29.56 -0.12
C ARG A 2 -25.58 28.61 -1.31
N PHE A 3 -24.83 27.52 -1.22
CA PHE A 3 -24.73 26.47 -2.23
C PHE A 3 -25.29 25.17 -1.68
N GLN A 4 -26.27 24.61 -2.39
CA GLN A 4 -26.96 23.40 -1.97
C GLN A 4 -26.73 22.29 -2.97
N LEU A 5 -25.98 21.27 -2.58
CA LEU A 5 -25.60 20.11 -3.38
C LEU A 5 -26.34 18.84 -2.95
N LEU A 6 -26.84 18.76 -1.71
CA LEU A 6 -27.49 17.58 -1.14
C LEU A 6 -28.92 17.42 -1.64
N GLY A 7 -29.07 17.33 -2.96
CA GLY A 7 -30.31 17.45 -3.73
C GLY A 7 -29.97 17.97 -5.13
N PRO A 8 -30.93 18.52 -5.89
CA PRO A 8 -30.62 19.30 -7.07
C PRO A 8 -29.68 20.47 -6.73
N LEU A 9 -28.74 20.78 -7.63
CA LEU A 9 -27.81 21.89 -7.48
C LEU A 9 -28.58 23.21 -7.45
N GLU A 10 -28.56 23.88 -6.31
CA GLU A 10 -29.22 25.17 -6.11
C GLU A 10 -28.24 26.17 -5.52
N VAL A 11 -28.30 27.40 -6.01
CA VAL A 11 -27.59 28.54 -5.45
C VAL A 11 -28.62 29.55 -4.99
N VAL A 12 -28.55 29.93 -3.72
CA VAL A 12 -29.51 30.84 -3.10
C VAL A 12 -28.75 32.06 -2.58
N ASP A 13 -29.12 33.24 -3.07
CA ASP A 13 -28.58 34.49 -2.54
C ASP A 13 -29.68 35.30 -1.86
N ARG A 14 -29.46 35.72 -0.61
CA ARG A 14 -30.45 36.43 0.23
C ARG A 14 -31.86 35.83 0.17
N SER A 15 -31.94 34.49 0.22
CA SER A 15 -33.19 33.70 0.14
C SER A 15 -33.89 33.70 -1.23
N ARG A 16 -33.23 34.15 -2.31
CA ARG A 16 -33.72 34.04 -3.69
C ARG A 16 -32.90 33.03 -4.49
N PRO A 17 -33.53 32.13 -5.26
CA PRO A 17 -32.80 31.22 -6.13
C PRO A 17 -32.11 32.00 -7.26
N VAL A 18 -30.86 31.63 -7.53
CA VAL A 18 -30.03 32.23 -8.58
C VAL A 18 -30.01 31.28 -9.77
N ALA A 19 -30.43 31.77 -10.93
CA ALA A 19 -30.46 30.97 -12.15
C ALA A 19 -29.03 30.62 -12.59
N LEU A 20 -28.67 29.34 -12.49
CA LEU A 20 -27.46 28.80 -13.09
C LEU A 20 -27.72 28.53 -14.57
N GLY A 21 -26.75 28.81 -15.44
CA GLY A 21 -26.87 28.56 -16.88
C GLY A 21 -26.91 27.06 -17.23
N GLY A 22 -26.54 26.72 -18.48
CA GLY A 22 -26.70 25.36 -19.00
C GLY A 22 -25.97 24.25 -18.21
N THR A 23 -26.28 23.00 -18.53
CA THR A 23 -25.81 21.80 -17.79
C THR A 23 -24.30 21.78 -17.54
N LYS A 24 -23.48 22.21 -18.50
CA LYS A 24 -22.01 22.26 -18.33
C LYS A 24 -21.55 23.32 -17.33
N GLN A 25 -22.26 24.44 -17.22
CA GLN A 25 -21.98 25.46 -16.20
C GLN A 25 -22.34 24.95 -14.80
N ARG A 26 -23.51 24.31 -14.67
CA ARG A 26 -23.94 23.64 -13.43
C ARG A 26 -22.97 22.54 -13.03
N ALA A 27 -22.56 21.71 -13.97
CA ALA A 27 -21.59 20.65 -13.73
C ALA A 27 -20.20 21.19 -13.32
N ALA A 28 -19.72 22.28 -13.93
CA ALA A 28 -18.46 22.90 -13.53
C ALA A 28 -18.53 23.43 -12.09
N LEU A 29 -19.64 24.10 -11.74
CA LEU A 29 -19.86 24.59 -10.38
C LEU A 29 -20.03 23.45 -9.37
N GLY A 30 -20.82 22.43 -9.70
CA GLY A 30 -21.02 21.25 -8.86
C GLY A 30 -19.71 20.53 -8.57
N TYR A 31 -18.87 20.32 -9.58
CA TYR A 31 -17.56 19.71 -9.41
C TYR A 31 -16.62 20.57 -8.55
N LEU A 32 -16.59 21.88 -8.77
CA LEU A 32 -15.81 22.80 -7.93
C LEU A 32 -16.28 22.81 -6.46
N LEU A 33 -17.59 22.71 -6.23
CA LEU A 33 -18.17 22.67 -4.88
C LEU A 33 -18.00 21.31 -4.18
N LEU A 34 -17.70 20.23 -4.90
CA LEU A 34 -17.24 18.97 -4.30
C LEU A 34 -15.81 19.09 -3.76
N HIS A 35 -15.03 20.04 -4.29
CA HIS A 35 -13.65 20.38 -3.91
C HIS A 35 -13.52 21.85 -3.45
N PRO A 36 -14.32 22.31 -2.47
CA PRO A 36 -14.33 23.71 -2.08
C PRO A 36 -12.97 24.13 -1.50
N ASN A 37 -12.56 25.37 -1.75
CA ASN A 37 -11.30 25.93 -1.28
C ASN A 37 -10.03 25.16 -1.70
N SER A 38 -10.13 24.30 -2.73
CA SER A 38 -9.03 23.54 -3.30
C SER A 38 -8.86 23.87 -4.78
N VAL A 39 -7.63 23.80 -5.30
CA VAL A 39 -7.35 24.02 -6.72
C VAL A 39 -7.76 22.77 -7.51
N VAL A 40 -8.72 22.91 -8.41
CA VAL A 40 -9.14 21.85 -9.33
C VAL A 40 -8.44 22.06 -10.68
N PRO A 41 -7.57 21.13 -11.14
CA PRO A 41 -6.88 21.25 -12.42
C PRO A 41 -7.86 21.36 -13.61
N THR A 42 -7.46 22.12 -14.63
CA THR A 42 -8.27 22.26 -15.85
C THR A 42 -8.55 20.91 -16.51
N SER A 43 -7.58 19.99 -16.51
CA SER A 43 -7.73 18.63 -17.04
C SER A 43 -8.82 17.83 -16.30
N SER A 44 -8.90 17.95 -14.98
CA SER A 44 -9.92 17.29 -14.16
C SER A 44 -11.32 17.83 -14.46
N LEU A 45 -11.47 19.15 -14.56
CA LEU A 45 -12.74 19.77 -14.95
C LEU A 45 -13.18 19.35 -16.36
N LEU A 46 -12.25 19.29 -17.32
CA LEU A 46 -12.55 18.81 -18.67
C LEU A 46 -13.03 17.36 -18.66
N LYS A 47 -12.34 16.47 -17.93
CA LYS A 47 -12.72 15.06 -17.80
C LYS A 47 -14.08 14.90 -17.10
N ALA A 48 -14.33 15.67 -16.05
CA ALA A 48 -15.60 15.66 -15.32
C ALA A 48 -16.77 16.14 -16.18
N LEU A 49 -16.54 17.15 -17.03
CA LEU A 49 -17.57 17.68 -17.94
C LEU A 49 -17.78 16.80 -19.18
N TRP A 50 -16.74 16.13 -19.68
CA TRP A 50 -16.77 15.29 -20.89
C TRP A 50 -16.04 13.96 -20.67
N PRO A 51 -16.69 12.95 -20.06
CA PRO A 51 -16.04 11.69 -19.69
C PRO A 51 -15.77 10.74 -20.88
N LYS A 52 -16.51 10.85 -21.99
CA LYS A 52 -16.35 10.00 -23.19
C LYS A 52 -15.77 10.79 -24.37
N ASP A 53 -16.50 11.82 -24.84
CA ASP A 53 -16.12 12.59 -26.04
C ASP A 53 -16.01 14.09 -25.73
N MET A 54 -14.79 14.58 -25.54
CA MET A 54 -14.52 16.01 -25.38
C MET A 54 -14.44 16.67 -26.77
N PRO A 55 -15.24 17.72 -27.06
CA PRO A 55 -15.14 18.42 -28.33
C PRO A 55 -13.79 19.18 -28.43
N PRO A 56 -13.28 19.45 -29.64
CA PRO A 56 -12.07 20.24 -29.85
C PRO A 56 -12.13 21.63 -29.18
N THR A 57 -13.34 22.18 -29.05
CA THR A 57 -13.65 23.47 -28.40
C THR A 57 -13.88 23.36 -26.88
N GLY A 58 -13.73 22.18 -26.27
CA GLY A 58 -14.07 21.93 -24.86
C GLY A 58 -13.35 22.84 -23.87
N ARG A 59 -12.06 23.16 -24.11
CA ARG A 59 -11.32 24.17 -23.32
C ARG A 59 -11.97 25.54 -23.35
N LYS A 60 -12.39 26.00 -24.53
CA LYS A 60 -13.07 27.29 -24.71
C LYS A 60 -14.45 27.27 -24.04
N MET A 61 -15.17 26.15 -24.13
CA MET A 61 -16.46 25.97 -23.45
C MET A 61 -16.33 26.03 -21.93
N LEU A 62 -15.29 25.41 -21.35
CA LEU A 62 -14.99 25.51 -19.92
C LEU A 62 -14.66 26.96 -19.51
N GLN A 63 -13.84 27.66 -20.28
CA GLN A 63 -13.54 29.08 -20.02
C GLN A 63 -14.80 29.95 -20.03
N ASN A 64 -15.70 29.72 -20.99
CA ASN A 64 -17.00 30.40 -21.06
C ASN A 64 -17.88 30.09 -19.84
N ALA A 65 -17.92 28.83 -19.41
CA ALA A 65 -18.66 28.43 -18.21
C ALA A 65 -18.10 29.10 -16.95
N VAL A 66 -16.76 29.17 -16.80
CA VAL A 66 -16.10 29.87 -15.70
C VAL A 66 -16.38 31.37 -15.73
N ALA A 67 -16.35 32.01 -16.91
CA ALA A 67 -16.67 33.43 -17.05
C ALA A 67 -18.13 33.72 -16.66
N ALA A 68 -19.07 32.88 -17.08
CA ALA A 68 -20.48 32.98 -16.69
C ALA A 68 -20.66 32.78 -15.17
N LEU A 69 -19.97 31.81 -14.58
CA LEU A 69 -20.00 31.59 -13.12
C LEU A 69 -19.44 32.78 -12.35
N ARG A 70 -18.35 33.41 -12.83
CA ARG A 70 -17.82 34.63 -12.22
C ARG A 70 -18.86 35.73 -12.18
N GLY A 71 -19.56 35.97 -13.29
CA GLY A 71 -20.64 36.96 -13.34
C GLY A 71 -21.76 36.70 -12.32
N VAL A 72 -22.11 35.43 -12.12
CA VAL A 72 -23.10 35.03 -11.11
C VAL A 72 -22.60 35.28 -9.68
N LEU A 73 -21.32 34.98 -9.42
CA LEU A 73 -20.72 35.14 -8.09
C LEU A 73 -20.46 36.61 -7.71
N THR A 74 -20.04 37.46 -8.67
CA THR A 74 -19.81 38.89 -8.42
C THR A 74 -21.12 39.67 -8.20
N ALA A 75 -22.23 39.21 -8.78
CA ALA A 75 -23.54 39.82 -8.54
C ALA A 75 -24.03 39.71 -7.08
N ALA A 76 -23.43 38.81 -6.26
CA ALA A 76 -23.73 38.66 -4.84
C ALA A 76 -23.07 39.73 -3.93
N GLY A 77 -22.19 40.58 -4.49
CA GLY A 77 -21.54 41.72 -3.83
C GLY A 77 -20.15 41.44 -3.25
N ASP A 78 -19.31 42.47 -3.18
CA ASP A 78 -17.90 42.41 -2.74
C ASP A 78 -17.73 42.51 -1.21
N SER A 79 -18.46 41.71 -0.45
CA SER A 79 -18.23 41.62 1.01
C SER A 79 -17.04 40.70 1.33
N PRO A 80 -16.27 40.98 2.40
CA PRO A 80 -15.25 40.04 2.90
C PRO A 80 -15.91 38.70 3.23
N GLY A 81 -15.52 37.63 2.52
CA GLY A 81 -16.14 36.29 2.63
C GLY A 81 -17.08 35.92 1.46
N ALA A 82 -17.31 36.82 0.50
CA ALA A 82 -18.08 36.50 -0.70
C ALA A 82 -17.41 35.38 -1.53
N PRO A 83 -18.21 34.47 -2.13
CA PRO A 83 -17.67 33.37 -2.91
C PRO A 83 -16.97 33.90 -4.17
N ALA A 84 -15.78 33.41 -4.44
CA ALA A 84 -14.95 33.89 -5.55
C ALA A 84 -14.32 32.73 -6.34
N LEU A 85 -14.48 32.75 -7.66
CA LEU A 85 -13.89 31.77 -8.57
C LEU A 85 -12.56 32.29 -9.13
N LEU A 86 -11.46 31.86 -8.52
CA LEU A 86 -10.10 32.29 -8.83
C LEU A 86 -9.46 31.39 -9.90
N THR A 87 -8.73 31.99 -10.84
CA THR A 87 -7.83 31.23 -11.70
C THR A 87 -6.53 31.01 -10.93
N HIS A 88 -6.15 29.76 -10.71
CA HIS A 88 -4.93 29.39 -10.02
C HIS A 88 -4.28 28.23 -10.77
N THR A 89 -3.14 28.45 -11.42
CA THR A 89 -2.44 27.42 -12.19
C THR A 89 -2.23 26.14 -11.34
N PRO A 90 -2.55 24.93 -11.83
CA PRO A 90 -2.96 24.57 -13.20
C PRO A 90 -4.49 24.56 -13.50
N GLY A 91 -5.32 25.25 -12.72
CA GLY A 91 -6.77 25.31 -12.96
C GLY A 91 -7.53 26.40 -12.22
N TYR A 92 -8.60 26.02 -11.52
CA TYR A 92 -9.54 26.94 -10.89
C TYR A 92 -9.78 26.58 -9.42
N LEU A 93 -9.96 27.59 -8.58
CA LEU A 93 -10.30 27.43 -7.17
C LEU A 93 -11.58 28.21 -6.88
N LEU A 94 -12.58 27.53 -6.32
CA LEU A 94 -13.77 28.18 -5.79
C LEU A 94 -13.57 28.43 -4.29
N ARG A 95 -13.33 29.69 -3.95
CA ARG A 95 -13.23 30.15 -2.56
C ARG A 95 -14.64 30.40 -2.04
N VAL A 96 -15.03 29.71 -0.98
CA VAL A 96 -16.37 29.81 -0.38
C VAL A 96 -16.28 29.48 1.11
N ASP A 97 -17.09 30.14 1.93
CA ASP A 97 -17.21 29.76 3.34
C ASP A 97 -17.78 28.33 3.44
N PRO A 98 -17.12 27.39 4.15
CA PRO A 98 -17.65 26.05 4.35
C PRO A 98 -19.06 26.02 4.95
N GLU A 99 -19.48 27.02 5.74
CA GLU A 99 -20.84 27.06 6.31
C GLU A 99 -21.91 27.44 5.27
N ASP A 100 -21.50 28.05 4.16
CA ASP A 100 -22.39 28.38 3.03
C ASP A 100 -22.60 27.20 2.07
N VAL A 101 -21.88 26.08 2.25
CA VAL A 101 -22.02 24.85 1.44
C VAL A 101 -22.64 23.74 2.28
N ASP A 102 -23.84 23.29 1.91
CA ASP A 102 -24.59 22.26 2.67
C ASP A 102 -23.81 20.95 2.85
N LEU A 103 -23.04 20.52 1.84
CA LEU A 103 -22.18 19.33 1.89
C LEU A 103 -21.06 19.47 2.94
N SER A 104 -20.44 20.65 3.03
CA SER A 104 -19.39 20.93 4.02
C SER A 104 -19.98 20.94 5.43
N ARG A 105 -21.15 21.56 5.60
CA ARG A 105 -21.90 21.54 6.87
C ARG A 105 -22.31 20.12 7.28
N PHE A 106 -22.79 19.31 6.33
CA PHE A 106 -23.09 17.90 6.54
C PHE A 106 -21.87 17.13 7.05
N ARG A 107 -20.71 17.24 6.38
CA ARG A 107 -19.47 16.57 6.79
C ARG A 107 -19.04 16.98 8.20
N ARG A 108 -19.14 18.26 8.54
CA ARG A 108 -18.82 18.78 9.88
C ARG A 108 -19.75 18.20 10.95
N LEU A 109 -21.05 18.19 10.71
CA LEU A 109 -22.03 17.63 11.64
C LEU A 109 -21.85 16.11 11.82
N VAL A 110 -21.57 15.37 10.76
CA VAL A 110 -21.25 13.93 10.86
C VAL A 110 -20.01 13.70 11.72
N HIS A 111 -18.95 14.50 11.53
CA HIS A 111 -17.74 14.40 12.35
C HIS A 111 -18.03 14.72 13.83
N ALA A 112 -18.77 15.79 14.11
CA ALA A 112 -19.16 16.16 15.47
C ALA A 112 -20.06 15.09 16.13
N GLY A 113 -21.03 14.56 15.39
CA GLY A 113 -21.92 13.50 15.88
C GLY A 113 -21.18 12.20 16.18
N ARG A 114 -20.17 11.85 15.38
CA ARG A 114 -19.28 10.71 15.67
C ARG A 114 -18.42 10.96 16.91
N ALA A 115 -17.88 12.15 17.10
CA ALA A 115 -17.15 12.49 18.32
C ALA A 115 -18.05 12.36 19.56
N ASP A 116 -19.30 12.82 19.48
CA ASP A 116 -20.30 12.68 20.54
C ASP A 116 -20.66 11.20 20.81
N LEU A 117 -20.72 10.35 19.78
CA LEU A 117 -20.87 8.89 19.93
C LEU A 117 -19.70 8.30 20.72
N THR A 118 -18.45 8.60 20.33
CA THR A 118 -17.28 8.05 21.02
C THR A 118 -17.21 8.51 22.47
N ALA A 119 -17.63 9.74 22.76
CA ALA A 119 -17.69 10.31 24.10
C ALA A 119 -18.89 9.80 24.95
N GLY A 120 -19.69 8.87 24.44
CA GLY A 120 -20.87 8.33 25.13
C GLY A 120 -22.03 9.30 25.28
N SER A 121 -22.01 10.43 24.57
CA SER A 121 -23.06 11.45 24.60
C SER A 121 -24.17 11.14 23.57
N TRP A 122 -24.80 9.97 23.71
CA TRP A 122 -25.69 9.36 22.70
C TRP A 122 -26.82 10.28 22.22
N GLN A 123 -27.48 11.00 23.13
CA GLN A 123 -28.59 11.90 22.75
C GLN A 123 -28.11 13.15 22.02
N ARG A 124 -26.87 13.60 22.29
CA ARG A 124 -26.27 14.71 21.54
C ARG A 124 -25.83 14.23 20.16
N ALA A 125 -25.18 13.08 20.10
CA ALA A 125 -24.80 12.44 18.85
C ALA A 125 -25.99 12.21 17.91
N ALA A 126 -27.07 11.62 18.42
CA ALA A 126 -28.30 11.38 17.67
C ALA A 126 -28.88 12.68 17.09
N ARG A 127 -28.95 13.75 17.90
CA ARG A 127 -29.43 15.07 17.42
C ARG A 127 -28.53 15.64 16.33
N THR A 128 -27.22 15.68 16.57
CA THR A 128 -26.25 16.21 15.60
C THR A 128 -26.26 15.42 14.28
N LEU A 129 -26.37 14.10 14.34
CA LEU A 129 -26.45 13.24 13.16
C LEU A 129 -27.78 13.41 12.42
N ARG A 130 -28.91 13.53 13.13
CA ARG A 130 -30.20 13.88 12.52
C ARG A 130 -30.16 15.24 11.84
N ASP A 131 -29.55 16.24 12.46
CA ASP A 131 -29.38 17.56 11.85
C ASP A 131 -28.56 17.46 10.56
N ALA A 132 -27.53 16.61 10.53
CA ALA A 132 -26.74 16.36 9.33
C ALA A 132 -27.60 15.70 8.22
N ILE A 133 -28.32 14.64 8.57
CA ILE A 133 -29.19 13.91 7.64
C ILE A 133 -30.31 14.83 7.11
N GLY A 134 -30.85 15.71 7.95
CA GLY A 134 -31.89 16.67 7.59
C GLY A 134 -31.46 17.73 6.57
N LEU A 135 -30.17 17.88 6.29
CA LEU A 135 -29.69 18.74 5.20
C LEU A 135 -29.97 18.15 3.80
N TRP A 136 -30.26 16.85 3.71
CA TRP A 136 -30.51 16.17 2.44
C TRP A 136 -31.94 16.41 1.95
N ARG A 137 -32.06 17.04 0.79
CA ARG A 137 -33.32 17.35 0.08
C ARG A 137 -33.66 16.30 -0.98
N GLY A 138 -32.70 15.46 -1.37
CA GLY A 138 -32.87 14.43 -2.40
C GLY A 138 -31.55 13.71 -2.72
N PRO A 139 -31.47 12.99 -3.85
CA PRO A 139 -30.21 12.47 -4.37
C PRO A 139 -29.19 13.60 -4.61
N LEU A 140 -27.92 13.33 -4.32
CA LEU A 140 -26.84 14.31 -4.47
C LEU A 140 -26.71 14.74 -5.93
N LEU A 141 -26.78 16.05 -6.19
CA LEU A 141 -26.71 16.64 -7.52
C LEU A 141 -27.65 15.96 -8.53
N ALA A 142 -28.89 15.69 -8.10
CA ALA A 142 -29.88 14.92 -8.87
C ALA A 142 -30.05 15.43 -10.32
N ASP A 143 -30.07 16.74 -10.51
CA ASP A 143 -30.19 17.39 -11.82
C ASP A 143 -29.01 17.10 -12.76
N LEU A 144 -27.83 16.85 -12.21
CA LEU A 144 -26.64 16.50 -12.98
C LEU A 144 -26.56 14.99 -13.23
N VAL A 145 -26.91 14.18 -12.22
CA VAL A 145 -26.93 12.72 -12.34
C VAL A 145 -27.92 12.28 -13.41
N GLU A 146 -29.12 12.87 -13.47
CA GLU A 146 -30.11 12.62 -14.53
C GLU A 146 -29.59 12.96 -15.93
N GLN A 147 -28.61 13.86 -16.02
CA GLN A 147 -27.97 14.27 -17.28
C GLN A 147 -26.73 13.41 -17.62
N GLY A 148 -26.53 12.29 -16.92
CA GLY A 148 -25.47 11.33 -17.17
C GLY A 148 -24.14 11.66 -16.48
N VAL A 149 -24.15 12.52 -15.46
CA VAL A 149 -22.97 12.77 -14.64
C VAL A 149 -22.75 11.62 -13.66
N ASP A 150 -21.60 10.95 -13.78
CA ASP A 150 -21.19 9.85 -12.91
C ASP A 150 -19.77 10.09 -12.38
N TRP A 151 -19.66 10.98 -11.39
CA TRP A 151 -18.38 11.26 -10.74
C TRP A 151 -18.17 10.34 -9.54
N PRO A 152 -16.97 9.76 -9.34
CA PRO A 152 -16.67 8.90 -8.18
C PRO A 152 -16.96 9.56 -6.82
N GLU A 153 -16.80 10.87 -6.73
CA GLU A 153 -17.08 11.67 -5.54
C GLU A 153 -18.56 11.60 -5.11
N LEU A 154 -19.49 11.39 -6.06
CA LEU A 154 -20.92 11.26 -5.76
C LEU A 154 -21.19 9.99 -4.95
N ALA A 155 -20.61 8.87 -5.38
CA ALA A 155 -20.72 7.59 -4.68
C ALA A 155 -20.10 7.66 -3.28
N ALA A 156 -18.95 8.33 -3.13
CA ALA A 156 -18.29 8.51 -1.83
C ALA A 156 -19.16 9.31 -0.84
N VAL A 157 -19.81 10.39 -1.32
CA VAL A 157 -20.70 11.21 -0.49
C VAL A 157 -22.00 10.46 -0.15
N ARG A 158 -22.56 9.69 -1.09
CA ARG A 158 -23.71 8.79 -0.83
C ARG A 158 -23.36 7.76 0.25
N ASN A 159 -22.19 7.14 0.17
CA ASN A 159 -21.74 6.18 1.18
C ASN A 159 -21.54 6.83 2.56
N THR A 160 -21.09 8.09 2.59
CA THR A 160 -20.97 8.87 3.83
C THR A 160 -22.34 9.14 4.47
N ARG A 161 -23.37 9.44 3.67
CA ARG A 161 -24.76 9.58 4.14
C ARG A 161 -25.25 8.31 4.79
N LEU A 162 -25.08 7.17 4.12
CA LEU A 162 -25.54 5.88 4.62
C LEU A 162 -24.79 5.49 5.90
N ALA A 163 -23.48 5.78 5.99
CA ALA A 163 -22.73 5.57 7.23
C ALA A 163 -23.21 6.48 8.37
N ALA A 164 -23.56 7.74 8.08
CA ALA A 164 -24.13 8.65 9.08
C ALA A 164 -25.52 8.21 9.56
N LEU A 165 -26.32 7.60 8.68
CA LEU A 165 -27.61 6.97 9.05
C LEU A 165 -27.37 5.79 10.00
N GLU A 166 -26.43 4.90 9.66
CA GLU A 166 -26.05 3.76 10.52
C GLU A 166 -25.55 4.23 11.89
N ASP A 167 -24.72 5.28 11.94
CA ASP A 167 -24.21 5.85 13.17
C ASP A 167 -25.33 6.52 13.99
N CYS A 168 -26.30 7.17 13.34
CA CYS A 168 -27.47 7.74 13.99
C CYS A 168 -28.32 6.66 14.66
N VAL A 169 -28.52 5.54 13.98
CA VAL A 169 -29.26 4.39 14.53
C VAL A 169 -28.55 3.82 15.76
N GLU A 170 -27.22 3.70 15.74
CA GLU A 170 -26.50 3.25 16.94
C GLU A 170 -26.64 4.23 18.12
N ALA A 171 -26.62 5.54 17.86
CA ALA A 171 -26.88 6.55 18.89
C ALA A 171 -28.28 6.42 19.50
N GLU A 172 -29.28 6.11 18.67
CA GLU A 172 -30.66 5.89 19.09
C GLU A 172 -30.85 4.61 19.89
N PHE A 173 -30.23 3.52 19.46
CA PHE A 173 -30.22 2.24 20.19
C PHE A 173 -29.53 2.38 21.55
N ALA A 174 -28.39 3.08 21.61
CA ALA A 174 -27.71 3.37 22.88
C ALA A 174 -28.57 4.21 23.85
N SER A 175 -29.52 4.98 23.30
CA SER A 175 -30.52 5.75 24.06
C SER A 175 -31.79 4.94 24.39
N GLY A 176 -31.87 3.66 24.02
CA GLY A 176 -33.00 2.77 24.28
C GLY A 176 -34.17 2.89 23.31
N ARG A 177 -34.03 3.66 22.22
CA ARG A 177 -35.12 3.98 21.28
C ARG A 177 -35.18 3.02 20.08
N TYR A 178 -35.36 1.72 20.36
CA TYR A 178 -35.41 0.69 19.32
C TYR A 178 -36.71 0.74 18.49
N GLY A 179 -37.86 0.85 19.16
CA GLY A 179 -39.17 0.80 18.50
C GLY A 179 -39.43 1.99 17.58
N GLU A 180 -38.96 3.18 17.96
CA GLU A 180 -39.09 4.41 17.16
C GLU A 180 -38.35 4.32 15.82
N MET A 181 -37.29 3.50 15.72
CA MET A 181 -36.46 3.40 14.53
C MET A 181 -36.92 2.34 13.52
N ILE A 182 -37.86 1.45 13.87
CA ILE A 182 -38.25 0.32 13.00
C ILE A 182 -38.74 0.81 11.64
N TYR A 183 -39.67 1.76 11.60
CA TYR A 183 -40.26 2.25 10.35
C TYR A 183 -39.21 2.92 9.43
N GLU A 184 -38.30 3.71 10.01
CA GLU A 184 -37.22 4.34 9.25
C GLU A 184 -36.22 3.31 8.72
N LEU A 185 -35.85 2.33 9.55
CA LEU A 185 -34.94 1.24 9.18
C LEU A 185 -35.54 0.33 8.10
N GLU A 186 -36.83 -0.01 8.17
CA GLU A 186 -37.52 -0.77 7.12
C GLU A 186 -37.44 -0.04 5.78
N ARG A 187 -37.69 1.28 5.76
CA ARG A 187 -37.57 2.09 4.55
C ARG A 187 -36.15 2.13 3.99
N TRP A 188 -35.13 2.24 4.85
CA TRP A 188 -33.73 2.26 4.40
C TRP A 188 -33.22 0.90 3.95
N VAL A 189 -33.62 -0.18 4.62
CA VAL A 189 -33.27 -1.55 4.22
C VAL A 189 -33.93 -1.91 2.89
N GLU A 190 -35.16 -1.47 2.61
CA GLU A 190 -35.76 -1.69 1.30
C GLU A 190 -35.03 -0.93 0.18
N ALA A 191 -34.54 0.28 0.48
CA ALA A 191 -33.76 1.08 -0.47
C ALA A 191 -32.32 0.56 -0.66
N GLU A 192 -31.72 -0.03 0.37
CA GLU A 192 -30.33 -0.49 0.39
C GLU A 192 -30.25 -1.95 0.91
N PRO A 193 -30.83 -2.93 0.19
CA PRO A 193 -31.06 -4.27 0.69
C PRO A 193 -29.78 -5.11 0.86
N LEU A 194 -28.71 -4.75 0.14
CA LEU A 194 -27.41 -5.42 0.22
C LEU A 194 -26.51 -4.81 1.32
N ARG A 195 -27.00 -3.79 2.04
CA ARG A 195 -26.24 -3.13 3.10
C ARG A 195 -26.45 -3.84 4.43
N GLU A 196 -25.61 -4.84 4.66
CA GLU A 196 -25.72 -5.78 5.78
C GLU A 196 -25.82 -5.13 7.16
N ARG A 197 -25.11 -4.02 7.39
CA ARG A 197 -25.15 -3.31 8.69
C ARG A 197 -26.53 -2.71 8.97
N LEU A 198 -27.19 -2.09 7.99
CA LEU A 198 -28.58 -1.61 8.13
C LEU A 198 -29.54 -2.77 8.37
N CYS A 199 -29.34 -3.89 7.65
CA CYS A 199 -30.14 -5.11 7.85
C CYS A 199 -29.98 -5.63 9.29
N GLY A 200 -28.75 -5.71 9.79
CA GLY A 200 -28.46 -6.11 11.16
C GLY A 200 -29.04 -5.15 12.21
N GLN A 201 -29.05 -3.84 11.94
CA GLN A 201 -29.70 -2.86 12.80
C GLN A 201 -31.22 -3.04 12.86
N LEU A 202 -31.87 -3.31 11.72
CA LEU A 202 -33.30 -3.64 11.68
C LEU A 202 -33.60 -4.95 12.43
N MET A 203 -32.77 -5.98 12.24
CA MET A 203 -32.87 -7.25 12.97
C MET A 203 -32.80 -7.03 14.49
N ARG A 204 -31.86 -6.21 14.97
CA ARG A 204 -31.74 -5.86 16.41
C ARG A 204 -32.97 -5.12 16.92
N ALA A 205 -33.47 -4.11 16.18
CA ALA A 205 -34.65 -3.36 16.58
C ALA A 205 -35.89 -4.27 16.68
N LEU A 206 -36.12 -5.12 15.67
CA LEU A 206 -37.23 -6.08 15.65
C LEU A 206 -37.12 -7.08 16.80
N TYR A 207 -35.93 -7.64 17.06
CA TYR A 207 -35.69 -8.56 18.17
C TYR A 207 -36.02 -7.92 19.52
N HIS A 208 -35.51 -6.72 19.80
CA HIS A 208 -35.78 -6.02 21.07
C HIS A 208 -37.23 -5.58 21.25
N CYS A 209 -38.01 -5.50 20.17
CA CYS A 209 -39.45 -5.25 20.22
C CYS A 209 -40.28 -6.55 20.29
N GLY A 210 -39.65 -7.71 20.54
CA GLY A 210 -40.33 -9.01 20.65
C GLY A 210 -40.70 -9.65 19.30
N ARG A 211 -40.23 -9.09 18.18
CA ARG A 211 -40.54 -9.54 16.81
C ARG A 211 -39.41 -10.44 16.26
N GLN A 212 -39.08 -11.51 16.97
CA GLN A 212 -37.96 -12.42 16.63
C GLN A 212 -38.11 -13.04 15.23
N ALA A 213 -39.32 -13.50 14.88
CA ALA A 213 -39.58 -14.11 13.58
C ALA A 213 -39.35 -13.14 12.41
N ASP A 214 -39.71 -11.86 12.60
CA ASP A 214 -39.50 -10.81 11.60
C ASP A 214 -38.01 -10.48 11.46
N ALA A 215 -37.26 -10.46 12.57
CA ALA A 215 -35.81 -10.27 12.54
C ALA A 215 -35.12 -11.39 11.72
N LEU A 216 -35.46 -12.65 11.96
CA LEU A 216 -34.94 -13.77 11.14
C LEU A 216 -35.50 -13.75 9.71
N GLY A 217 -36.66 -13.15 9.48
CA GLY A 217 -37.21 -12.87 8.16
C GLY A 217 -36.35 -11.87 7.36
N VAL A 218 -35.89 -10.79 8.01
CA VAL A 218 -34.94 -9.83 7.40
C VAL A 218 -33.67 -10.54 6.98
N TYR A 219 -33.05 -11.33 7.86
CA TYR A 219 -31.85 -12.10 7.54
C TYR A 219 -32.03 -12.99 6.30
N ARG A 220 -33.11 -13.79 6.27
CA ARG A 220 -33.39 -14.70 5.15
C ARG A 220 -33.56 -13.96 3.82
N ARG A 221 -34.25 -12.81 3.82
CA ARG A 221 -34.41 -11.98 2.62
C ARG A 221 -33.09 -11.37 2.16
N THR A 222 -32.29 -10.83 3.10
CA THR A 222 -30.98 -10.26 2.80
C THR A 222 -30.03 -11.34 2.27
N ARG A 223 -30.00 -12.53 2.89
CA ARG A 223 -29.22 -13.68 2.41
C ARG A 223 -29.61 -14.10 1.01
N ALA A 224 -30.91 -14.24 0.73
CA ALA A 224 -31.38 -14.59 -0.61
C ALA A 224 -30.91 -13.56 -1.64
N ARG A 225 -31.08 -12.25 -1.38
CA ARG A 225 -30.61 -11.20 -2.30
C ARG A 225 -29.08 -11.17 -2.47
N LEU A 226 -28.29 -11.37 -1.41
CA LEU A 226 -26.82 -11.42 -1.52
C LEU A 226 -26.34 -12.61 -2.36
N VAL A 227 -27.00 -13.77 -2.21
CA VAL A 227 -26.70 -14.97 -2.98
C VAL A 227 -27.15 -14.79 -4.44
N ASP A 228 -28.35 -14.29 -4.66
CA ASP A 228 -28.94 -14.16 -6.00
C ASP A 228 -28.30 -13.03 -6.83
N GLU A 229 -28.01 -11.87 -6.23
CA GLU A 229 -27.50 -10.69 -6.95
C GLU A 229 -25.96 -10.62 -6.98
N LEU A 230 -25.28 -11.09 -5.94
CA LEU A 230 -23.81 -10.97 -5.82
C LEU A 230 -23.07 -12.32 -5.75
N GLY A 231 -23.77 -13.44 -5.58
CA GLY A 231 -23.13 -14.75 -5.35
C GLY A 231 -22.38 -14.84 -4.02
N LEU A 232 -22.73 -13.99 -3.05
CA LEU A 232 -22.06 -13.90 -1.74
C LEU A 232 -22.98 -14.40 -0.62
N ASP A 233 -22.42 -15.09 0.37
CA ASP A 233 -23.12 -15.33 1.64
C ASP A 233 -23.02 -14.08 2.56
N PRO A 234 -23.98 -13.90 3.50
CA PRO A 234 -23.92 -12.86 4.51
C PRO A 234 -22.58 -12.82 5.26
N GLY A 235 -22.07 -11.62 5.49
CA GLY A 235 -20.90 -11.32 6.30
C GLY A 235 -20.98 -11.87 7.72
N ARG A 236 -19.83 -11.93 8.38
CA ARG A 236 -19.68 -12.54 9.71
C ARG A 236 -20.60 -11.90 10.76
N GLU A 237 -20.68 -10.57 10.81
CA GLU A 237 -21.46 -9.83 11.80
C GLU A 237 -22.96 -10.17 11.70
N LEU A 238 -23.48 -10.29 10.47
CA LEU A 238 -24.89 -10.60 10.24
C LEU A 238 -25.24 -12.06 10.58
N ARG A 239 -24.32 -13.00 10.28
CA ARG A 239 -24.43 -14.42 10.69
C ARG A 239 -24.33 -14.61 12.21
N GLU A 240 -23.45 -13.89 12.88
CA GLU A 240 -23.35 -13.92 14.33
C GLU A 240 -24.61 -13.36 14.99
N LEU A 241 -25.20 -12.31 14.42
CA LEU A 241 -26.47 -11.77 14.90
C LEU A 241 -27.64 -12.75 14.70
N GLU A 242 -27.72 -13.46 13.56
CA GLU A 242 -28.70 -14.53 13.35
C GLU A 242 -28.60 -15.59 14.46
N ARG A 243 -27.37 -16.08 14.74
CA ARG A 243 -27.12 -17.06 15.79
C ARG A 243 -27.48 -16.53 17.16
N ALA A 244 -27.11 -15.29 17.49
CA ALA A 244 -27.48 -14.66 18.74
C ALA A 244 -29.00 -14.52 18.89
N ILE A 245 -29.72 -14.19 17.82
CA ILE A 245 -31.19 -14.13 17.81
C ILE A 245 -31.79 -15.53 18.03
N LEU A 246 -31.25 -16.57 17.41
CA LEU A 246 -31.72 -17.96 17.58
C LEU A 246 -31.48 -18.47 19.01
N ASN A 247 -30.35 -18.09 19.61
CA ASN A 247 -29.97 -18.49 20.98
C ASN A 247 -30.53 -17.55 22.07
N GLN A 248 -31.21 -16.46 21.69
CA GLN A 248 -31.69 -15.41 22.58
C GLN A 248 -30.59 -14.65 23.35
N GLU A 249 -29.40 -14.52 22.74
CA GLU A 249 -28.19 -13.94 23.33
C GLU A 249 -27.89 -12.52 22.81
N VAL A 250 -28.87 -11.84 22.20
CA VAL A 250 -28.66 -10.48 21.65
C VAL A 250 -28.53 -9.47 22.80
N PRO A 251 -27.39 -8.78 22.95
CA PRO A 251 -27.18 -7.89 24.07
C PRO A 251 -28.03 -6.61 23.98
N HIS A 252 -28.71 -6.26 25.09
CA HIS A 252 -29.52 -5.03 25.24
C HIS A 252 -28.72 -3.72 25.18
N ARG A 253 -27.40 -3.80 25.32
CA ARG A 253 -26.46 -2.71 25.12
C ARG A 253 -25.36 -3.24 24.22
N LEU A 254 -24.96 -2.46 23.22
CA LEU A 254 -23.61 -2.65 22.70
C LEU A 254 -22.67 -2.56 23.90
N PRO A 255 -21.78 -3.54 24.15
CA PRO A 255 -20.60 -3.21 24.91
C PRO A 255 -19.98 -2.02 24.17
N ALA A 256 -19.80 -0.89 24.87
CA ALA A 256 -18.98 0.20 24.36
C ALA A 256 -17.74 -0.45 23.77
N ARG A 257 -17.48 -0.16 22.48
CA ARG A 257 -16.36 -0.72 21.70
C ARG A 257 -15.17 -0.85 22.65
N ARG A 258 -14.84 -2.09 23.08
CA ARG A 258 -14.09 -2.37 24.32
C ARG A 258 -12.96 -1.36 24.53
N GLU A 259 -13.24 -0.35 25.34
CA GLU A 259 -12.23 0.41 26.03
C GLU A 259 -11.67 -0.53 27.09
N THR A 260 -10.38 -0.80 27.01
CA THR A 260 -9.62 -1.33 28.15
C THR A 260 -9.64 -0.26 29.24
N ALA A 261 -10.67 -0.30 30.09
CA ALA A 261 -10.72 0.46 31.32
C ALA A 261 -10.09 -0.36 32.48
N PRO A 262 -9.41 0.31 33.42
CA PRO A 262 -8.41 -0.28 34.31
C PRO A 262 -9.02 -1.10 35.45
N ALA A 263 -8.23 -2.06 35.95
CA ALA A 263 -8.54 -2.83 37.14
C ALA A 263 -8.72 -1.92 38.36
N ALA A 264 -9.97 -1.77 38.82
CA ALA A 264 -10.26 -1.20 40.13
C ALA A 264 -9.90 -2.23 41.21
N ARG A 265 -8.96 -1.85 42.07
CA ARG A 265 -8.56 -2.58 43.27
C ARG A 265 -9.73 -2.64 44.26
N SER A 266 -9.99 -3.82 44.81
CA SER A 266 -10.78 -4.01 46.03
C SER A 266 -9.90 -4.66 47.11
N GLY A 267 -10.01 -4.12 48.33
CA GLY A 267 -9.45 -4.61 49.60
C GLY A 267 -8.56 -3.56 50.29
N ALA A 268 -8.80 -3.11 51.52
CA ALA A 268 -9.81 -3.38 52.54
C ALA A 268 -9.76 -2.28 53.64
N ALA A 269 -10.80 -2.29 54.51
CA ALA A 269 -11.09 -1.59 55.79
C ALA A 269 -9.87 -1.25 56.70
N GLU A 270 -9.90 -0.31 57.68
CA GLU A 270 -10.82 0.06 58.77
C GLU A 270 -10.49 1.53 59.23
N GLY A 271 -11.27 2.34 59.97
CA GLY A 271 -12.53 2.19 60.70
C GLY A 271 -12.91 3.49 61.47
N GLY A 272 -14.15 3.54 61.97
CA GLY A 272 -14.72 4.41 63.03
C GLY A 272 -14.80 5.93 62.75
N GLY A 273 -15.90 6.67 62.88
CA GLY A 273 -17.17 6.62 63.62
C GLY A 273 -17.72 8.08 63.70
N PRO A 274 -18.99 8.33 64.03
CA PRO A 274 -19.83 9.31 63.32
C PRO A 274 -20.22 10.55 64.15
N VAL A 275 -20.38 11.73 63.55
CA VAL A 275 -21.23 12.81 64.10
C VAL A 275 -21.83 13.73 63.02
N ALA A 276 -23.17 13.71 62.98
CA ALA A 276 -24.20 14.73 62.67
C ALA A 276 -23.93 15.99 61.84
N ALA A 277 -24.86 16.23 60.90
CA ALA A 277 -25.24 17.56 60.37
C ALA A 277 -25.85 18.46 61.47
N PRO A 278 -25.90 19.80 61.29
CA PRO A 278 -27.17 20.43 60.85
C PRO A 278 -26.92 21.71 59.96
N PRO A 279 -27.83 22.70 59.80
CA PRO A 279 -28.38 23.04 58.49
C PRO A 279 -28.22 24.53 58.08
N VAL A 280 -28.78 24.82 56.90
CA VAL A 280 -29.04 26.11 56.22
C VAL A 280 -29.43 27.30 57.14
N ALA A 281 -28.83 28.48 56.92
CA ALA A 281 -29.46 29.79 57.19
C ALA A 281 -28.87 30.96 56.37
N ALA A 282 -29.75 31.57 55.56
CA ALA A 282 -29.94 32.98 55.19
C ALA A 282 -28.73 33.92 54.99
N LEU A 283 -28.64 34.48 53.77
CA LEU A 283 -28.02 35.77 53.47
C LEU A 283 -29.10 36.88 53.42
N PRO A 284 -28.87 38.06 54.00
CA PRO A 284 -29.74 39.22 53.80
C PRO A 284 -29.32 40.06 52.58
N VAL A 285 -30.32 40.77 52.09
CA VAL A 285 -30.34 41.67 50.93
C VAL A 285 -29.69 43.02 51.23
N GLY A 286 -28.99 43.56 50.23
CA GLY A 286 -29.08 44.98 49.84
C GLY A 286 -27.98 45.92 50.31
N ILE A 287 -27.18 46.44 49.37
CA ILE A 287 -27.27 47.82 48.84
C ILE A 287 -26.23 47.96 47.70
N VAL A 288 -26.70 48.58 46.60
CA VAL A 288 -25.99 48.86 45.35
C VAL A 288 -25.06 50.08 45.50
N PRO A 289 -23.89 50.08 44.85
CA PRO A 289 -23.44 51.28 44.16
C PRO A 289 -23.11 51.03 42.68
N GLN A 290 -23.40 52.06 41.89
CA GLN A 290 -23.35 52.15 40.43
C GLN A 290 -21.96 51.80 39.86
N ARG A 291 -21.91 50.92 38.85
CA ARG A 291 -20.72 50.73 38.01
C ARG A 291 -20.72 51.74 36.86
N GLN A 292 -19.70 52.59 36.84
CA GLN A 292 -19.30 53.39 35.68
C GLN A 292 -18.88 52.47 34.52
N ALA A 293 -19.23 52.89 33.31
CA ALA A 293 -18.83 52.25 32.06
C ALA A 293 -17.31 52.39 31.82
N PRO A 294 -16.62 51.34 31.33
CA PRO A 294 -15.21 51.43 30.95
C PRO A 294 -15.03 52.23 29.65
N PRO A 295 -13.93 52.99 29.50
CA PRO A 295 -13.66 53.80 28.31
C PRO A 295 -13.25 52.95 27.10
N ALA A 296 -13.56 53.46 25.91
CA ALA A 296 -13.25 52.85 24.61
C ALA A 296 -11.73 52.73 24.36
N PRO A 297 -11.25 51.66 23.70
CA PRO A 297 -9.85 51.55 23.30
C PRO A 297 -9.55 52.45 22.09
N ALA A 298 -8.40 53.14 22.17
CA ALA A 298 -7.85 54.00 21.12
C ALA A 298 -7.44 53.20 19.86
N PRO A 299 -7.39 53.84 18.67
CA PRO A 299 -7.09 53.16 17.41
C PRO A 299 -5.60 52.77 17.34
N VAL A 300 -5.35 51.47 17.17
CA VAL A 300 -4.02 50.93 16.89
C VAL A 300 -3.80 50.97 15.38
N THR A 301 -2.85 51.78 14.93
CA THR A 301 -2.34 51.79 13.55
C THR A 301 -1.66 50.45 13.26
N PRO A 302 -2.06 49.69 12.22
CA PRO A 302 -1.38 48.45 11.90
C PRO A 302 0.00 48.74 11.29
N ALA A 303 1.03 48.19 11.92
CA ALA A 303 2.36 48.07 11.33
C ALA A 303 2.29 47.28 10.00
N PRO A 304 3.16 47.56 9.02
CA PRO A 304 3.16 46.84 7.75
C PRO A 304 3.45 45.36 8.02
N VAL A 305 2.46 44.51 7.74
CA VAL A 305 2.60 43.06 7.72
C VAL A 305 3.58 42.73 6.60
N ALA A 306 4.81 42.38 6.96
CA ALA A 306 5.71 41.71 6.04
C ALA A 306 5.02 40.43 5.56
N LEU A 307 4.72 40.38 4.26
CA LEU A 307 4.24 39.18 3.59
C LEU A 307 5.16 38.02 3.94
N ALA A 308 4.65 37.06 4.70
CA ALA A 308 5.30 35.76 4.82
C ALA A 308 5.48 35.21 3.40
N PRO A 309 6.68 34.74 3.02
CA PRO A 309 6.88 34.12 1.72
C PRO A 309 5.87 32.98 1.56
N LEU A 310 5.20 32.93 0.41
CA LEU A 310 4.39 31.79 -0.02
C LEU A 310 5.18 30.48 0.21
N PRO A 311 4.55 29.39 0.70
CA PRO A 311 5.22 28.09 0.67
C PRO A 311 5.59 27.79 -0.79
N PRO A 312 6.85 27.44 -1.09
CA PRO A 312 7.28 27.19 -2.46
C PRO A 312 6.40 26.09 -3.05
N ALA A 313 5.99 26.28 -4.31
CA ALA A 313 5.38 25.23 -5.12
C ALA A 313 6.12 23.92 -4.86
N SER A 314 5.41 22.91 -4.34
CA SER A 314 5.93 21.61 -3.86
C SER A 314 7.40 21.40 -4.21
N ALA A 315 8.29 21.74 -3.27
CA ALA A 315 9.72 21.71 -3.49
C ALA A 315 10.14 20.32 -4.02
N PRO A 316 11.16 20.23 -4.89
CA PRO A 316 11.63 18.95 -5.38
C PRO A 316 11.98 18.04 -4.21
N THR A 317 11.27 16.92 -4.10
CA THR A 317 11.57 15.90 -3.11
C THR A 317 12.81 15.17 -3.55
N ALA A 318 13.88 15.30 -2.76
CA ALA A 318 15.13 14.57 -2.95
C ALA A 318 15.20 13.44 -1.92
N GLU A 319 15.45 12.22 -2.39
CA GLU A 319 15.55 11.04 -1.54
C GLU A 319 16.79 10.22 -1.91
N LEU A 320 17.46 9.65 -0.92
CA LEU A 320 18.52 8.67 -1.18
C LEU A 320 17.88 7.31 -1.40
N LYS A 321 17.94 6.82 -2.64
CA LYS A 321 17.39 5.52 -3.03
C LYS A 321 18.49 4.58 -3.52
N HIS A 322 18.20 3.29 -3.44
CA HIS A 322 19.00 2.28 -4.11
C HIS A 322 18.33 2.01 -5.46
N VAL A 323 19.02 2.35 -6.55
CA VAL A 323 18.48 2.29 -7.92
C VAL A 323 19.39 1.47 -8.81
N SER A 324 18.81 0.86 -9.84
CA SER A 324 19.54 0.20 -10.91
C SER A 324 19.41 1.03 -12.19
N VAL A 325 20.54 1.43 -12.74
CA VAL A 325 20.65 2.22 -13.98
C VAL A 325 21.00 1.26 -15.10
N LEU A 326 20.18 1.24 -16.15
CA LEU A 326 20.47 0.59 -17.42
C LEU A 326 20.84 1.66 -18.45
N MET A 327 22.00 1.49 -19.08
CA MET A 327 22.40 2.28 -20.24
C MET A 327 22.51 1.39 -21.46
N VAL A 328 21.84 1.79 -22.54
CA VAL A 328 21.88 1.11 -23.84
C VAL A 328 22.49 2.06 -24.85
N LEU A 329 23.56 1.64 -25.51
CA LEU A 329 24.24 2.37 -26.57
C LEU A 329 24.10 1.61 -27.89
N THR A 330 23.57 2.31 -28.89
CA THR A 330 23.47 1.80 -30.25
C THR A 330 24.72 2.18 -31.06
N ARG A 331 25.34 1.20 -31.72
CA ARG A 331 26.50 1.36 -32.61
C ARG A 331 26.15 0.82 -33.99
N PHE A 332 26.61 1.51 -35.04
CA PHE A 332 26.48 1.04 -36.41
C PHE A 332 27.75 0.25 -36.78
N GLU A 333 27.60 -0.94 -37.38
CA GLU A 333 28.74 -1.78 -37.79
C GLU A 333 29.38 -1.31 -39.11
N HIS A 334 28.69 -0.45 -39.87
CA HIS A 334 29.18 0.12 -41.13
C HIS A 334 29.18 1.64 -41.09
N ASP A 335 30.02 2.25 -41.94
CA ASP A 335 30.18 3.70 -42.02
C ASP A 335 28.85 4.38 -42.40
N VAL A 336 28.27 5.07 -41.42
CA VAL A 336 26.94 5.73 -41.50
C VAL A 336 26.99 6.92 -42.48
N ALA A 337 28.18 7.35 -42.90
CA ALA A 337 28.37 8.49 -43.79
C ALA A 337 27.71 8.37 -45.17
N ALA A 338 27.32 7.16 -45.59
CA ALA A 338 26.66 6.92 -46.88
C ALA A 338 25.12 6.84 -46.82
N ALA A 339 24.52 6.77 -45.63
CA ALA A 339 23.08 6.66 -45.45
C ALA A 339 22.42 8.05 -45.33
N PRO A 340 21.19 8.25 -45.85
CA PRO A 340 20.44 9.49 -45.63
C PRO A 340 20.23 9.73 -44.12
N PRO A 341 20.39 10.97 -43.61
CA PRO A 341 20.17 11.28 -42.20
C PRO A 341 18.79 10.88 -41.68
N GLU A 342 17.77 10.90 -42.55
CA GLU A 342 16.39 10.49 -42.23
C GLU A 342 16.30 8.99 -41.92
N GLU A 343 16.93 8.12 -42.74
CA GLU A 343 16.94 6.66 -42.49
C GLU A 343 17.68 6.30 -41.20
N VAL A 344 18.71 7.06 -40.85
CA VAL A 344 19.47 6.89 -39.61
C VAL A 344 18.63 7.31 -38.39
N ASP A 345 17.90 8.42 -38.47
CA ASP A 345 17.03 8.87 -37.38
C ASP A 345 15.83 7.94 -37.17
N ASP A 346 15.22 7.46 -38.25
CA ASP A 346 14.12 6.47 -38.20
C ASP A 346 14.59 5.17 -37.54
N ALA A 347 15.74 4.62 -37.95
CA ALA A 347 16.32 3.42 -37.34
C ALA A 347 16.64 3.61 -35.84
N LEU A 348 17.17 4.78 -35.44
CA LEU A 348 17.41 5.11 -34.03
C LEU A 348 16.10 5.32 -33.25
N SER A 349 15.05 5.81 -33.90
CA SER A 349 13.71 5.96 -33.32
C SER A 349 13.08 4.60 -33.04
N ASP A 350 13.19 3.66 -33.99
CA ASP A 350 12.70 2.29 -33.85
C ASP A 350 13.42 1.52 -32.73
N VAL A 351 14.75 1.62 -32.68
CA VAL A 351 15.54 1.05 -31.57
C VAL A 351 15.12 1.68 -30.25
N ALA A 352 14.92 3.00 -30.21
CA ALA A 352 14.49 3.68 -28.98
C ALA A 352 13.08 3.25 -28.54
N ALA A 353 12.16 3.02 -29.48
CA ALA A 353 10.84 2.50 -29.20
C ALA A 353 10.90 1.07 -28.64
N ALA A 354 11.70 0.19 -29.25
CA ALA A 354 11.91 -1.17 -28.77
C ALA A 354 12.53 -1.18 -27.36
N VAL A 355 13.58 -0.39 -27.11
CA VAL A 355 14.20 -0.28 -25.78
C VAL A 355 13.19 0.25 -24.75
N ARG A 356 12.41 1.27 -25.09
CA ARG A 356 11.38 1.82 -24.20
C ARG A 356 10.34 0.74 -23.85
N GLU A 357 9.85 0.01 -24.83
CA GLU A 357 8.86 -1.05 -24.63
C GLU A 357 9.41 -2.15 -23.70
N GLU A 358 10.64 -2.62 -23.92
CA GLU A 358 11.28 -3.63 -23.06
C GLU A 358 11.50 -3.13 -21.62
N VAL A 359 11.95 -1.88 -21.48
CA VAL A 359 12.19 -1.25 -20.17
C VAL A 359 10.89 -1.04 -19.41
N GLU A 360 9.86 -0.49 -20.05
CA GLU A 360 8.55 -0.25 -19.45
C GLU A 360 7.87 -1.57 -19.08
N ARG A 361 8.00 -2.61 -19.91
CA ARG A 361 7.50 -3.96 -19.60
C ARG A 361 8.20 -4.58 -18.39
N ALA A 362 9.48 -4.28 -18.19
CA ALA A 362 10.21 -4.65 -16.99
C ALA A 362 9.91 -3.75 -15.77
N GLY A 363 9.05 -2.74 -15.92
CA GLY A 363 8.67 -1.77 -14.89
C GLY A 363 9.76 -0.74 -14.57
N GLY A 364 10.66 -0.48 -15.52
CA GLY A 364 11.61 0.62 -15.50
C GLY A 364 11.06 1.88 -16.16
N VAL A 365 11.74 3.01 -15.99
CA VAL A 365 11.38 4.30 -16.60
C VAL A 365 12.56 4.81 -17.41
N VAL A 366 12.35 5.13 -18.68
CA VAL A 366 13.35 5.81 -19.52
C VAL A 366 13.41 7.28 -19.12
N THR A 367 14.59 7.75 -18.70
CA THR A 367 14.76 9.12 -18.17
C THR A 367 15.49 10.06 -19.09
N ALA A 368 16.35 9.53 -19.98
CA ALA A 368 17.07 10.36 -20.93
C ALA A 368 17.32 9.59 -22.24
N LYS A 369 17.25 10.33 -23.36
CA LYS A 369 17.71 9.91 -24.69
C LYS A 369 18.71 10.96 -25.19
N ALA A 370 19.91 10.54 -25.56
CA ALA A 370 20.94 11.39 -26.15
C ALA A 370 21.51 10.70 -27.39
N ALA A 371 21.01 11.08 -28.58
CA ALA A 371 21.35 10.49 -29.88
C ALA A 371 21.23 8.95 -29.90
N SER A 372 22.32 8.23 -29.62
CA SER A 372 22.41 6.77 -29.59
C SER A 372 22.41 6.14 -28.19
N LEU A 373 22.41 6.96 -27.13
CA LEU A 373 22.41 6.52 -25.74
C LEU A 373 21.02 6.67 -25.11
N ILE A 374 20.52 5.58 -24.53
CA ILE A 374 19.27 5.55 -23.77
C ILE A 374 19.60 5.20 -22.32
N VAL A 375 19.07 6.00 -21.38
CA VAL A 375 19.22 5.77 -19.95
C VAL A 375 17.87 5.44 -19.35
N ALA A 376 17.81 4.28 -18.68
CA ALA A 376 16.64 3.79 -17.98
C ALA A 376 16.95 3.56 -16.50
N LEU A 377 15.94 3.78 -15.65
CA LEU A 377 16.03 3.63 -14.21
C LEU A 377 15.02 2.62 -13.69
N PHE A 378 15.48 1.77 -12.79
CA PHE A 378 14.68 0.86 -11.99
C PHE A 378 14.79 1.25 -10.52
N GLY A 379 13.68 1.17 -9.77
CA GLY A 379 13.63 1.56 -8.36
C GLY A 379 13.47 3.07 -8.11
N SER A 380 13.27 3.89 -9.16
CA SER A 380 13.21 5.35 -9.04
C SER A 380 11.90 5.85 -8.42
N THR A 381 10.75 5.23 -8.75
CA THR A 381 9.39 5.55 -8.25
C THR A 381 9.04 4.78 -6.98
N ARG A 382 9.25 3.46 -6.99
CA ARG A 382 9.19 2.57 -5.82
C ARG A 382 10.38 1.63 -5.91
N SER A 383 11.22 1.56 -4.87
CA SER A 383 12.29 0.57 -4.78
C SER A 383 11.69 -0.84 -4.70
N GLY A 384 12.17 -1.73 -5.54
CA GLY A 384 11.86 -3.15 -5.56
C GLY A 384 13.04 -3.98 -5.06
N GLU A 385 12.74 -5.17 -4.54
CA GLU A 385 13.75 -6.14 -4.11
C GLU A 385 14.55 -6.71 -5.30
N ASP A 386 13.96 -6.67 -6.49
CA ASP A 386 14.44 -7.29 -7.73
C ASP A 386 14.84 -6.28 -8.82
N ASP A 387 14.95 -4.98 -8.49
CA ASP A 387 15.25 -3.91 -9.45
C ASP A 387 16.48 -4.20 -10.31
N ALA A 388 17.53 -4.74 -9.70
CA ALA A 388 18.76 -5.14 -10.40
C ALA A 388 18.50 -6.28 -11.39
N THR A 389 17.78 -7.31 -10.97
CA THR A 389 17.39 -8.45 -11.83
C THR A 389 16.52 -7.98 -13.00
N ARG A 390 15.55 -7.10 -12.74
CA ARG A 390 14.67 -6.53 -13.79
C ARG A 390 15.46 -5.69 -14.78
N ALA A 391 16.40 -4.87 -14.32
CA ALA A 391 17.28 -4.09 -15.18
C ALA A 391 18.14 -4.97 -16.10
N VAL A 392 18.72 -6.06 -15.56
CA VAL A 392 19.54 -6.99 -16.35
C VAL A 392 18.68 -7.79 -17.33
N ARG A 393 17.49 -8.24 -16.94
CA ARG A 393 16.55 -8.92 -17.85
C ARG A 393 16.10 -8.01 -18.99
N ALA A 394 15.78 -6.76 -18.70
CA ALA A 394 15.45 -5.77 -19.74
C ALA A 394 16.62 -5.58 -20.71
N ALA A 395 17.85 -5.49 -20.21
CA ALA A 395 19.04 -5.38 -21.05
C ALA A 395 19.24 -6.59 -21.97
N LEU A 396 19.04 -7.81 -21.44
CA LEU A 396 19.11 -9.05 -22.22
C LEU A 396 17.99 -9.14 -23.26
N ALA A 397 16.75 -8.79 -22.89
CA ALA A 397 15.62 -8.78 -23.82
C ALA A 397 15.80 -7.76 -24.95
N VAL A 398 16.33 -6.57 -24.64
CA VAL A 398 16.73 -5.56 -25.64
C VAL A 398 17.79 -6.12 -26.60
N ARG A 399 18.84 -6.75 -26.06
CA ARG A 399 19.88 -7.40 -26.88
C ARG A 399 19.27 -8.46 -27.80
N ASP A 400 18.48 -9.37 -27.25
CA ASP A 400 17.94 -10.53 -27.99
C ASP A 400 16.94 -10.08 -29.08
N ARG A 401 16.12 -9.06 -28.78
CA ARG A 401 15.19 -8.46 -29.73
C ARG A 401 15.90 -7.75 -30.88
N LEU A 402 17.03 -7.10 -30.61
CA LEU A 402 17.78 -6.31 -31.59
C LEU A 402 18.88 -7.12 -32.30
N ALA A 403 19.21 -8.32 -31.82
CA ALA A 403 20.17 -9.22 -32.45
C ALA A 403 19.78 -9.65 -33.89
N HIS A 404 18.50 -9.56 -34.24
CA HIS A 404 17.97 -9.90 -35.57
C HIS A 404 17.67 -8.66 -36.45
N GLY A 405 18.05 -7.45 -35.99
CA GLY A 405 17.74 -6.18 -36.65
C GLY A 405 16.26 -5.75 -36.52
N PRO A 406 15.94 -4.46 -36.74
CA PRO A 406 14.55 -4.02 -36.86
C PRO A 406 13.86 -4.77 -38.01
N ARG A 407 12.61 -5.21 -37.82
CA ARG A 407 11.84 -5.86 -38.88
C ARG A 407 11.70 -4.90 -40.08
N GLY A 408 12.46 -5.15 -41.15
CA GLY A 408 12.42 -4.36 -42.38
C GLY A 408 13.60 -3.43 -42.64
N ALA A 409 14.63 -3.40 -41.77
CA ALA A 409 15.84 -2.62 -42.04
C ALA A 409 16.77 -3.34 -43.04
N GLY A 410 17.27 -2.59 -44.03
CA GLY A 410 18.32 -3.03 -44.95
C GLY A 410 19.68 -3.29 -44.25
N PRO A 411 20.76 -3.56 -45.01
CA PRO A 411 21.99 -4.25 -44.56
C PRO A 411 22.91 -3.50 -43.58
N ALA A 412 22.43 -2.48 -42.88
CA ALA A 412 23.19 -1.83 -41.80
C ALA A 412 22.98 -2.62 -40.49
N ALA A 413 23.88 -3.57 -40.21
CA ALA A 413 23.88 -4.28 -38.93
C ALA A 413 24.09 -3.28 -37.78
N LEU A 414 23.08 -3.19 -36.90
CA LEU A 414 23.05 -2.34 -35.72
C LEU A 414 23.48 -3.17 -34.52
N GLY A 415 24.66 -2.87 -33.97
CA GLY A 415 25.17 -3.49 -32.74
C GLY A 415 24.65 -2.74 -31.52
N VAL A 416 24.15 -3.47 -30.52
CA VAL A 416 23.69 -2.87 -29.25
C VAL A 416 24.61 -3.31 -28.13
N THR A 417 25.04 -2.35 -27.31
CA THR A 417 25.76 -2.61 -26.07
C THR A 417 24.95 -2.13 -24.88
N ALA A 418 24.96 -2.89 -23.79
CA ALA A 418 24.24 -2.51 -22.59
C ALA A 418 25.09 -2.68 -21.33
N ALA A 419 24.92 -1.77 -20.38
CA ALA A 419 25.53 -1.83 -19.06
C ALA A 419 24.49 -1.60 -17.96
N VAL A 420 24.62 -2.33 -16.84
CA VAL A 420 23.75 -2.17 -15.66
C VAL A 420 24.55 -1.95 -14.40
N ALA A 421 24.38 -0.78 -13.77
CA ALA A 421 24.98 -0.46 -12.48
C ALA A 421 23.91 -0.24 -11.42
N THR A 422 24.10 -0.83 -10.25
CA THR A 422 23.20 -0.70 -9.11
C THR A 422 23.93 -0.02 -7.96
N GLY A 423 23.28 0.92 -7.29
CA GLY A 423 23.84 1.54 -6.10
C GLY A 423 22.98 2.66 -5.52
N HIS A 424 23.54 3.35 -4.54
CA HIS A 424 22.88 4.50 -3.91
C HIS A 424 23.02 5.76 -4.74
N ALA A 425 21.89 6.41 -5.01
CA ALA A 425 21.85 7.66 -5.73
C ALA A 425 20.80 8.60 -5.15
N LEU A 426 21.04 9.91 -5.31
CA LEU A 426 20.07 10.92 -4.94
C LEU A 426 19.04 11.02 -6.08
N VAL A 427 17.81 10.64 -5.80
CA VAL A 427 16.69 10.73 -6.72
C VAL A 427 15.93 12.02 -6.43
N ARG A 428 15.90 12.95 -7.39
CA ARG A 428 15.10 14.17 -7.31
C ARG A 428 13.86 14.01 -8.16
N ARG A 429 12.71 14.31 -7.58
CA ARG A 429 11.43 14.30 -8.30
C ARG A 429 10.88 15.70 -8.42
N HIS A 430 10.51 16.03 -9.65
CA HIS A 430 9.80 17.25 -9.99
C HIS A 430 8.39 16.87 -10.47
N PRO A 431 7.32 17.54 -10.00
CA PRO A 431 5.99 17.31 -10.52
C PRO A 431 5.96 17.46 -12.04
N GLY A 432 5.50 16.43 -12.75
CA GLY A 432 5.37 16.44 -14.21
C GLY A 432 6.65 16.21 -15.02
N ARG A 433 7.78 15.83 -14.40
CA ARG A 433 9.00 15.41 -15.11
C ARG A 433 9.47 14.03 -14.69
N ALA A 434 10.26 13.38 -15.55
CA ALA A 434 10.94 12.13 -15.22
C ALA A 434 11.88 12.34 -14.00
N PRO A 435 12.09 11.31 -13.16
CA PRO A 435 12.97 11.40 -12.02
C PRO A 435 14.42 11.65 -12.47
N GLU A 436 15.09 12.58 -11.84
CA GLU A 436 16.51 12.85 -12.06
C GLU A 436 17.33 12.06 -11.04
N VAL A 437 18.39 11.40 -11.52
CA VAL A 437 19.31 10.65 -10.66
C VAL A 437 20.68 11.27 -10.74
N GLY A 438 21.18 11.71 -9.60
CA GLY A 438 22.55 12.19 -9.44
C GLY A 438 23.39 11.22 -8.61
N GLY A 439 24.67 11.12 -8.94
CA GLY A 439 25.67 10.41 -8.13
C GLY A 439 26.47 9.37 -8.92
N GLY A 440 27.43 8.74 -8.22
CA GLY A 440 28.45 7.89 -8.83
C GLY A 440 27.96 6.61 -9.51
N VAL A 441 26.67 6.24 -9.38
CA VAL A 441 26.08 5.08 -10.07
C VAL A 441 26.01 5.33 -11.58
N LEU A 442 25.67 6.55 -12.02
CA LEU A 442 25.67 6.90 -13.45
C LEU A 442 27.10 6.83 -14.01
N ASP A 443 28.07 7.42 -13.31
CA ASP A 443 29.47 7.40 -13.73
C ASP A 443 30.02 5.97 -13.82
N ARG A 444 29.63 5.11 -12.86
CA ARG A 444 29.99 3.68 -12.88
C ARG A 444 29.38 2.97 -14.08
N CYS A 445 28.10 3.22 -14.38
CA CYS A 445 27.44 2.64 -15.54
C CYS A 445 28.09 3.07 -16.86
N MET A 446 28.43 4.36 -16.99
CA MET A 446 29.16 4.88 -18.15
C MET A 446 30.55 4.25 -18.31
N ARG A 447 31.31 4.09 -17.21
CA ARG A 447 32.62 3.42 -17.24
C ARG A 447 32.52 1.96 -17.68
N LEU A 448 31.49 1.24 -17.22
CA LEU A 448 31.23 -0.12 -17.67
C LEU A 448 30.93 -0.15 -19.17
N LEU A 449 30.02 0.72 -19.63
CA LEU A 449 29.57 0.80 -21.02
C LEU A 449 30.72 1.02 -22.01
N ALA A 450 31.76 1.75 -21.60
CA ALA A 450 32.97 1.99 -22.41
C ALA A 450 33.73 0.70 -22.77
N HIS A 451 33.58 -0.37 -21.98
CA HIS A 451 34.30 -1.64 -22.16
C HIS A 451 33.41 -2.77 -22.73
N VAL A 452 32.18 -2.46 -23.14
CA VAL A 452 31.21 -3.46 -23.62
C VAL A 452 31.39 -3.69 -25.12
N SER A 453 31.53 -4.95 -25.53
CA SER A 453 31.51 -5.37 -26.93
C SER A 453 30.05 -5.44 -27.47
N PRO A 454 29.81 -5.26 -28.78
CA PRO A 454 28.49 -5.47 -29.38
C PRO A 454 27.88 -6.82 -28.97
N GLY A 455 26.61 -6.83 -28.54
CA GLY A 455 25.94 -8.04 -28.07
C GLY A 455 26.26 -8.46 -26.62
N GLU A 456 27.13 -7.74 -25.91
CA GLU A 456 27.37 -8.00 -24.49
C GLU A 456 26.51 -7.13 -23.57
N VAL A 457 26.16 -7.69 -22.40
CA VAL A 457 25.53 -6.98 -21.29
C VAL A 457 26.45 -7.06 -20.07
N ARG A 458 27.07 -5.95 -19.67
CA ARG A 458 28.01 -5.91 -18.52
C ARG A 458 27.35 -5.32 -17.27
N VAL A 459 27.71 -5.82 -16.09
CA VAL A 459 27.13 -5.38 -14.82
C VAL A 459 28.19 -5.11 -13.75
N CYS A 460 27.91 -4.19 -12.82
CA CYS A 460 28.77 -3.97 -11.65
C CYS A 460 28.63 -5.08 -10.59
N GLU A 461 29.54 -5.11 -9.60
CA GLU A 461 29.57 -6.09 -8.52
C GLU A 461 28.23 -6.17 -7.77
N GLU A 462 27.68 -5.02 -7.39
CA GLU A 462 26.43 -4.95 -6.63
C GLU A 462 25.22 -5.41 -7.45
N THR A 463 25.22 -5.16 -8.76
CA THR A 463 24.18 -5.70 -9.67
C THR A 463 24.29 -7.23 -9.73
N ARG A 464 25.52 -7.78 -9.89
CA ARG A 464 25.75 -9.23 -9.91
C ARG A 464 25.27 -9.88 -8.61
N GLY A 465 25.72 -9.40 -7.46
CA GLY A 465 25.30 -9.96 -6.16
C GLY A 465 23.79 -9.85 -5.91
N ALA A 466 23.10 -8.87 -6.51
CA ALA A 466 21.65 -8.74 -6.41
C ALA A 466 20.86 -9.63 -7.39
N SER A 467 21.49 -10.17 -8.44
CA SER A 467 20.79 -10.87 -9.52
C SER A 467 21.35 -12.26 -9.89
N GLU A 468 22.46 -12.68 -9.28
CA GLU A 468 23.10 -14.01 -9.48
C GLU A 468 22.18 -15.21 -9.20
N GLY A 469 21.15 -15.03 -8.36
CA GLY A 469 20.14 -16.06 -8.13
C GLY A 469 19.24 -16.33 -9.34
N ALA A 470 19.15 -15.39 -10.29
CA ALA A 470 18.25 -15.45 -11.44
C ALA A 470 18.96 -15.30 -12.80
N ILE A 471 20.20 -14.80 -12.81
CA ILE A 471 20.98 -14.47 -14.01
C ILE A 471 22.29 -15.27 -14.01
N GLY A 472 22.63 -15.86 -15.15
CA GLY A 472 23.93 -16.47 -15.40
C GLY A 472 25.00 -15.43 -15.72
N TYR A 473 26.21 -15.63 -15.18
CA TYR A 473 27.36 -14.77 -15.42
C TYR A 473 28.55 -15.57 -15.91
N ASP A 474 29.28 -15.02 -16.87
CA ASP A 474 30.55 -15.57 -17.32
C ASP A 474 31.72 -15.05 -16.47
N GLY A 475 32.56 -15.97 -15.99
CA GLY A 475 33.78 -15.68 -15.23
C GLY A 475 33.60 -15.01 -13.85
N PRO A 476 34.72 -14.76 -13.13
CA PRO A 476 34.74 -13.99 -11.88
C PRO A 476 34.46 -12.49 -12.14
N HIS A 477 34.20 -11.72 -11.09
CA HIS A 477 33.96 -10.29 -11.21
C HIS A 477 35.26 -9.53 -11.54
N ASP A 478 35.21 -8.65 -12.55
CA ASP A 478 36.27 -7.70 -12.88
C ASP A 478 35.84 -6.29 -12.43
N PRO A 479 36.60 -5.61 -11.56
CA PRO A 479 36.22 -4.31 -11.01
C PRO A 479 36.20 -3.17 -12.05
N VAL A 480 36.88 -3.34 -13.19
CA VAL A 480 36.95 -2.35 -14.27
C VAL A 480 35.95 -2.66 -15.38
N ARG A 481 35.92 -3.93 -15.84
CA ARG A 481 35.08 -4.36 -16.97
C ARG A 481 33.70 -4.84 -16.57
N GLY A 482 33.49 -5.13 -15.29
CA GLY A 482 32.28 -5.74 -14.78
C GLY A 482 32.10 -7.19 -15.24
N SER A 483 30.99 -7.79 -14.80
CA SER A 483 30.64 -9.17 -15.13
C SER A 483 29.73 -9.24 -16.34
N TRP A 484 29.95 -10.21 -17.22
CA TRP A 484 29.11 -10.42 -18.41
C TRP A 484 27.91 -11.28 -18.07
N ALA A 485 26.70 -10.73 -18.25
CA ALA A 485 25.44 -11.46 -18.11
C ALA A 485 25.16 -12.27 -19.38
N THR A 486 25.01 -13.59 -19.24
CA THR A 486 24.84 -14.50 -20.37
C THR A 486 23.38 -14.80 -20.69
N GLY A 487 22.52 -14.82 -19.66
CA GLY A 487 21.09 -15.09 -19.83
C GLY A 487 20.38 -15.36 -18.51
N ALA A 488 19.08 -15.65 -18.57
CA ALA A 488 18.36 -16.16 -17.42
C ALA A 488 18.92 -17.53 -17.00
N ARG A 489 19.13 -17.73 -15.70
CA ARG A 489 19.57 -19.02 -15.18
C ARG A 489 18.42 -20.02 -15.32
N GLN A 490 18.54 -20.98 -16.23
CA GLN A 490 17.61 -22.10 -16.32
C GLN A 490 17.81 -23.02 -15.11
N GLY A 491 16.73 -23.43 -14.47
CA GLY A 491 16.75 -24.21 -13.23
C GLY A 491 17.35 -25.60 -13.43
N ALA A 492 18.67 -25.72 -13.35
CA ALA A 492 19.42 -26.95 -13.13
C ALA A 492 20.87 -26.56 -12.79
N GLY A 493 21.13 -26.28 -11.52
CA GLY A 493 22.48 -26.02 -11.04
C GLY A 493 22.46 -26.00 -9.53
N GLY A 494 22.89 -27.12 -8.95
CA GLY A 494 22.84 -27.50 -7.54
C GLY A 494 22.56 -26.34 -6.58
N THR A 495 21.38 -26.37 -5.98
CA THR A 495 21.01 -25.43 -4.93
C THR A 495 22.09 -25.51 -3.85
N PRO A 496 22.78 -24.40 -3.49
CA PRO A 496 23.58 -24.40 -2.27
C PRO A 496 22.68 -24.91 -1.14
N ALA A 497 23.17 -25.86 -0.34
CA ALA A 497 22.33 -26.58 0.62
C ALA A 497 21.47 -25.60 1.40
N ALA A 498 20.15 -25.73 1.28
CA ALA A 498 19.20 -24.75 1.79
C ALA A 498 19.42 -24.54 3.30
N PRO A 499 19.18 -23.33 3.85
CA PRO A 499 19.21 -23.13 5.30
C PRO A 499 18.27 -24.13 6.00
N PRO A 500 18.56 -24.58 7.23
CA PRO A 500 17.67 -25.47 7.95
C PRO A 500 16.30 -24.81 8.15
N LEU A 501 15.23 -25.61 8.10
CA LEU A 501 13.89 -25.15 8.48
C LEU A 501 13.82 -25.15 10.01
N VAL A 502 13.46 -24.01 10.62
CA VAL A 502 13.39 -23.85 12.09
C VAL A 502 12.01 -23.34 12.45
N ASP A 503 11.39 -23.94 13.47
CA ASP A 503 10.07 -23.58 14.03
C ASP A 503 8.95 -23.50 12.98
N ARG A 504 8.87 -24.49 12.09
CA ARG A 504 7.81 -24.60 11.07
C ARG A 504 7.20 -26.00 10.95
N ASP A 505 7.41 -26.84 11.95
CA ASP A 505 6.92 -28.22 11.96
C ASP A 505 5.39 -28.29 11.97
N ARG A 506 4.73 -27.31 12.62
CA ARG A 506 3.27 -27.22 12.69
C ARG A 506 2.66 -26.90 11.32
N GLU A 507 3.17 -25.89 10.63
CA GLU A 507 2.69 -25.48 9.32
C GLU A 507 2.96 -26.57 8.27
N LEU A 508 4.11 -27.23 8.36
CA LEU A 508 4.43 -28.39 7.51
C LEU A 508 3.49 -29.57 7.78
N ALA A 509 3.17 -29.85 9.05
CA ALA A 509 2.19 -30.88 9.41
C ALA A 509 0.77 -30.56 8.90
N LEU A 510 0.35 -29.29 8.93
CA LEU A 510 -0.94 -28.86 8.35
C LEU A 510 -1.00 -29.11 6.84
N LEU A 511 0.05 -28.71 6.10
CA LEU A 511 0.11 -28.96 4.65
C LEU A 511 0.06 -30.45 4.31
N ARG A 512 0.77 -31.29 5.08
CA ARG A 512 0.71 -32.75 4.93
C ARG A 512 -0.68 -33.31 5.21
N GLY A 513 -1.33 -32.87 6.29
CA GLY A 513 -2.68 -33.30 6.62
C GLY A 513 -3.71 -32.93 5.53
N LEU A 514 -3.57 -31.75 4.93
CA LEU A 514 -4.42 -31.32 3.82
C LEU A 514 -4.17 -32.12 2.54
N LEU A 515 -2.91 -32.45 2.21
CA LEU A 515 -2.59 -33.33 1.10
C LEU A 515 -3.23 -34.72 1.26
N GLU A 516 -3.14 -35.30 2.46
CA GLU A 516 -3.77 -36.59 2.76
C GLU A 516 -5.30 -36.51 2.66
N GLN A 517 -5.90 -35.42 3.14
CA GLN A 517 -7.35 -35.20 3.04
C GLN A 517 -7.81 -35.06 1.58
N VAL A 518 -7.07 -34.33 0.75
CA VAL A 518 -7.33 -34.17 -0.69
C VAL A 518 -7.28 -35.53 -1.40
N GLY A 519 -6.28 -36.35 -1.10
CA GLY A 519 -6.18 -37.71 -1.65
C GLY A 519 -7.34 -38.62 -1.22
N ARG A 520 -7.77 -38.56 0.05
CA ARG A 520 -8.86 -39.40 0.57
C ARG A 520 -10.25 -38.96 0.09
N ARG A 521 -10.50 -37.66 0.00
CA ARG A 521 -11.84 -37.10 -0.34
C ARG A 521 -12.00 -36.80 -1.82
N SER A 522 -10.90 -36.80 -2.59
CA SER A 522 -10.86 -36.43 -4.01
C SER A 522 -11.55 -35.09 -4.26
N ARG A 523 -11.16 -34.07 -3.50
CA ARG A 523 -11.68 -32.70 -3.63
C ARG A 523 -10.56 -31.70 -3.73
N THR A 524 -10.76 -30.67 -4.55
CA THR A 524 -9.85 -29.54 -4.64
C THR A 524 -9.82 -28.77 -3.31
N HIS A 525 -8.62 -28.45 -2.81
CA HIS A 525 -8.46 -27.60 -1.63
C HIS A 525 -7.40 -26.52 -1.89
N LEU A 526 -7.71 -25.27 -1.53
CA LEU A 526 -6.80 -24.14 -1.64
C LEU A 526 -6.18 -23.80 -0.29
N VAL A 527 -4.86 -23.72 -0.25
CA VAL A 527 -4.10 -23.29 0.92
C VAL A 527 -3.34 -22.03 0.58
N THR A 528 -3.62 -20.94 1.28
CA THR A 528 -2.86 -19.68 1.15
C THR A 528 -1.87 -19.56 2.30
N VAL A 529 -0.58 -19.65 2.00
CA VAL A 529 0.53 -19.38 2.93
C VAL A 529 0.88 -17.89 2.86
N LEU A 530 0.45 -17.15 3.87
CA LEU A 530 0.64 -15.71 3.99
C LEU A 530 1.85 -15.37 4.85
N GLY A 531 2.61 -14.36 4.47
CA GLY A 531 3.59 -13.78 5.38
C GLY A 531 4.48 -12.73 4.73
N GLU A 532 5.27 -12.06 5.57
CA GLU A 532 6.18 -11.00 5.17
C GLU A 532 7.31 -11.49 4.22
N PRO A 533 7.98 -10.58 3.50
CA PRO A 533 9.12 -10.92 2.65
C PRO A 533 10.23 -11.59 3.48
N GLY A 534 10.80 -12.69 2.99
CA GLY A 534 11.89 -13.39 3.67
C GLY A 534 11.51 -14.26 4.88
N ILE A 535 10.22 -14.27 5.28
CA ILE A 535 9.72 -15.01 6.47
C ILE A 535 9.85 -16.55 6.37
N GLY A 536 10.18 -17.08 5.19
CA GLY A 536 10.37 -18.51 4.95
C GLY A 536 9.29 -19.23 4.12
N LYS A 537 8.37 -18.50 3.47
CA LYS A 537 7.28 -19.09 2.64
C LYS A 537 7.79 -20.12 1.61
N SER A 538 8.70 -19.70 0.73
CA SER A 538 9.28 -20.60 -0.29
C SER A 538 10.05 -21.76 0.34
N ARG A 539 10.74 -21.52 1.47
CA ARG A 539 11.48 -22.58 2.18
C ARG A 539 10.55 -23.65 2.76
N LEU A 540 9.40 -23.25 3.30
CA LEU A 540 8.36 -24.16 3.79
C LEU A 540 7.76 -24.98 2.64
N VAL A 541 7.48 -24.33 1.51
CA VAL A 541 6.97 -25.00 0.31
C VAL A 541 8.00 -25.97 -0.27
N ASP A 542 9.28 -25.60 -0.35
CA ASP A 542 10.36 -26.49 -0.79
C ASP A 542 10.49 -27.71 0.13
N GLU A 543 10.31 -27.53 1.44
CA GLU A 543 10.33 -28.65 2.41
C GLU A 543 9.09 -29.54 2.25
N PHE A 544 7.93 -28.93 2.02
CA PHE A 544 6.69 -29.66 1.76
C PHE A 544 6.81 -30.50 0.47
N GLN A 545 7.35 -29.93 -0.61
CA GLN A 545 7.60 -30.64 -1.87
C GLN A 545 8.53 -31.83 -1.67
N ARG A 546 9.61 -31.66 -0.89
CA ARG A 546 10.54 -32.76 -0.57
C ARG A 546 9.93 -33.87 0.25
N VAL A 547 8.80 -33.63 0.91
CA VAL A 547 8.12 -34.67 1.71
C VAL A 547 6.90 -35.21 0.97
N ALA A 548 6.39 -34.48 -0.03
CA ALA A 548 5.28 -34.89 -0.90
C ALA A 548 5.74 -35.79 -2.08
N GLU A 549 6.82 -36.57 -1.92
CA GLU A 549 7.53 -37.31 -2.99
C GLU A 549 6.65 -38.26 -3.83
N THR A 550 5.47 -38.67 -3.34
CA THR A 550 4.51 -39.52 -4.06
C THR A 550 3.52 -38.76 -4.95
N SER A 551 3.49 -37.43 -4.91
CA SER A 551 2.53 -36.59 -5.64
C SER A 551 3.17 -35.88 -6.84
N SER A 552 2.46 -35.81 -7.96
CA SER A 552 2.87 -34.97 -9.09
C SER A 552 2.76 -33.48 -8.67
N THR A 553 3.90 -32.83 -8.47
CA THR A 553 3.93 -31.41 -8.06
C THR A 553 4.17 -30.52 -9.28
N VAL A 554 3.28 -29.56 -9.55
CA VAL A 554 3.46 -28.52 -10.57
C VAL A 554 3.74 -27.21 -9.85
N VAL A 555 4.86 -26.57 -10.16
CA VAL A 555 5.27 -25.31 -9.52
C VAL A 555 5.17 -24.19 -10.52
N VAL A 556 4.23 -23.27 -10.26
CA VAL A 556 4.06 -22.00 -10.94
C VAL A 556 4.70 -20.93 -10.06
N ARG A 557 5.71 -20.24 -10.58
CA ARG A 557 6.30 -19.07 -9.91
C ARG A 557 5.79 -17.83 -10.60
N CYS A 558 5.23 -16.89 -9.84
CA CYS A 558 4.74 -15.62 -10.39
C CYS A 558 5.86 -14.56 -10.28
N PRO A 559 6.71 -14.37 -11.31
CA PRO A 559 7.68 -13.29 -11.27
C PRO A 559 6.96 -11.94 -11.28
N ARG A 560 7.60 -10.91 -10.72
CA ARG A 560 7.11 -9.52 -10.82
C ARG A 560 7.11 -8.96 -12.25
N LEU A 561 7.59 -9.72 -13.24
CA LEU A 561 7.78 -9.27 -14.61
C LEU A 561 6.55 -9.64 -15.46
N GLY A 562 5.78 -8.64 -15.89
CA GLY A 562 4.61 -8.78 -16.77
C GLY A 562 4.99 -8.91 -18.25
N GLY A 563 5.83 -9.90 -18.57
CA GLY A 563 6.42 -10.07 -19.90
C GLY A 563 5.65 -10.96 -20.87
N GLY A 564 4.92 -11.94 -20.36
CA GLY A 564 3.89 -12.67 -21.10
C GLY A 564 2.53 -12.29 -20.51
N GLY A 565 1.44 -12.46 -21.25
CA GLY A 565 0.09 -12.16 -20.75
C GLY A 565 -0.17 -12.77 -19.36
N ASP A 566 -1.22 -12.32 -18.67
CA ASP A 566 -1.51 -12.63 -17.25
C ASP A 566 -1.35 -14.11 -16.82
N LEU A 567 -1.40 -15.05 -17.76
CA LEU A 567 -1.32 -16.50 -17.58
C LEU A 567 0.02 -17.13 -17.99
N ALA A 568 1.00 -16.37 -18.46
CA ALA A 568 2.30 -16.87 -18.89
C ALA A 568 3.03 -17.71 -17.81
N PRO A 569 3.01 -17.34 -16.51
CA PRO A 569 3.58 -18.19 -15.47
C PRO A 569 3.00 -19.60 -15.43
N LEU A 570 1.69 -19.73 -15.71
CA LEU A 570 1.01 -21.02 -15.78
C LEU A 570 1.46 -21.81 -17.02
N ALA A 571 1.59 -21.15 -18.16
CA ALA A 571 2.12 -21.77 -19.38
C ALA A 571 3.55 -22.29 -19.20
N ASP A 572 4.43 -21.48 -18.59
CA ASP A 572 5.83 -21.84 -18.33
C ASP A 572 5.94 -23.06 -17.41
N ALA A 573 5.06 -23.18 -16.42
CA ALA A 573 5.02 -24.32 -15.52
C ALA A 573 4.52 -25.60 -16.20
N LEU A 574 3.62 -25.47 -17.17
CA LEU A 574 3.04 -26.59 -17.92
C LEU A 574 3.91 -27.03 -19.11
N ALA A 575 4.69 -26.13 -19.69
CA ALA A 575 5.54 -26.39 -20.86
C ALA A 575 6.39 -27.67 -20.71
N PRO A 576 7.20 -27.84 -19.64
CA PRO A 576 8.03 -29.03 -19.48
C PRO A 576 7.21 -30.32 -19.37
N ARG A 577 6.01 -30.27 -18.78
CA ARG A 577 5.10 -31.42 -18.64
C ARG A 577 4.44 -31.82 -19.95
N MET A 578 4.31 -30.87 -20.87
CA MET A 578 3.88 -31.11 -22.25
C MET A 578 5.05 -31.39 -23.21
N GLY A 579 6.27 -31.55 -22.67
CA GLY A 579 7.48 -31.79 -23.44
C GLY A 579 7.97 -30.59 -24.25
N ILE A 580 7.48 -29.38 -23.96
CA ILE A 580 7.87 -28.13 -24.63
C ILE A 580 9.14 -27.59 -23.98
N GLY A 581 10.17 -27.39 -24.81
CA GLY A 581 11.45 -26.81 -24.41
C GLY A 581 11.48 -25.29 -24.61
N PRO A 582 12.34 -24.56 -23.85
CA PRO A 582 12.43 -23.10 -23.92
C PRO A 582 12.97 -22.55 -25.25
N ALA A 583 13.63 -23.41 -26.06
CA ALA A 583 14.17 -23.05 -27.37
C ALA A 583 13.37 -23.67 -28.53
N ASP A 584 12.20 -24.26 -28.26
CA ASP A 584 11.40 -24.89 -29.30
C ASP A 584 10.84 -23.83 -30.25
N PRO A 585 10.96 -23.99 -31.58
CA PRO A 585 10.33 -23.11 -32.54
C PRO A 585 8.79 -23.22 -32.44
N VAL A 586 8.10 -22.12 -32.74
CA VAL A 586 6.63 -21.98 -32.62
C VAL A 586 5.84 -23.14 -33.25
N GLY A 587 6.29 -23.64 -34.41
CA GLY A 587 5.66 -24.79 -35.07
C GLY A 587 5.77 -26.11 -34.29
N LEU A 588 6.90 -26.33 -33.60
CA LEU A 588 7.09 -27.51 -32.75
C LEU A 588 6.27 -27.41 -31.47
N VAL A 589 6.16 -26.20 -30.89
CA VAL A 589 5.28 -25.93 -29.75
C VAL A 589 3.82 -26.27 -30.12
N ALA A 590 3.32 -25.77 -31.25
CA ALA A 590 1.97 -26.05 -31.71
C ALA A 590 1.71 -27.56 -31.92
N ALA A 591 2.68 -28.30 -32.47
CA ALA A 591 2.58 -29.75 -32.66
C ALA A 591 2.52 -30.51 -31.32
N LYS A 592 3.34 -30.11 -30.34
CA LYS A 592 3.35 -30.69 -28.99
C LYS A 592 2.03 -30.42 -28.24
N LEU A 593 1.48 -29.21 -28.35
CA LEU A 593 0.16 -28.89 -27.79
C LEU A 593 -0.96 -29.74 -28.42
N ALA A 594 -0.93 -29.95 -29.74
CA ALA A 594 -1.89 -30.82 -30.42
C ALA A 594 -1.77 -32.29 -29.96
N ALA A 595 -0.55 -32.77 -29.69
CA ALA A 595 -0.34 -34.08 -29.12
C ALA A 595 -0.89 -34.18 -27.68
N ALA A 596 -0.62 -33.18 -26.83
CA ALA A 596 -1.15 -33.11 -25.46
C ALA A 596 -2.69 -33.07 -25.44
N ALA A 597 -3.31 -32.24 -26.29
CA ALA A 597 -4.76 -32.13 -26.37
C ALA A 597 -5.44 -33.45 -26.77
N ARG A 598 -4.82 -34.23 -27.67
CA ARG A 598 -5.30 -35.57 -28.05
C ARG A 598 -5.15 -36.60 -26.93
N GLY A 599 -4.13 -36.48 -26.09
CA GLY A 599 -3.91 -37.34 -24.93
C GLY A 599 -4.92 -37.11 -23.80
N SER A 600 -5.32 -35.86 -23.58
CA SER A 600 -6.24 -35.43 -22.52
C SER A 600 -7.74 -35.55 -22.86
N GLY A 601 -8.12 -35.41 -24.14
CA GLY A 601 -9.52 -35.15 -24.52
C GLY A 601 -10.28 -36.25 -25.26
N GLY A 602 -9.66 -37.38 -25.59
CA GLY A 602 -10.23 -38.33 -26.56
C GLY A 602 -10.30 -37.74 -28.00
N ALA A 603 -10.54 -38.58 -29.01
CA ALA A 603 -10.49 -38.18 -30.42
C ALA A 603 -11.65 -37.24 -30.84
N GLY A 604 -11.39 -36.34 -31.80
CA GLY A 604 -12.39 -35.48 -32.45
C GLY A 604 -12.50 -34.06 -31.87
N GLU A 605 -13.70 -33.47 -31.90
CA GLU A 605 -13.94 -32.05 -31.60
C GLU A 605 -13.50 -31.60 -30.20
N ARG A 606 -13.44 -32.50 -29.22
CA ARG A 606 -13.03 -32.17 -27.86
C ARG A 606 -11.53 -31.84 -27.80
N ALA A 607 -10.70 -32.57 -28.55
CA ALA A 607 -9.28 -32.29 -28.67
C ALA A 607 -9.03 -30.96 -29.39
N ASP A 608 -9.80 -30.65 -30.43
CA ASP A 608 -9.67 -29.37 -31.16
C ASP A 608 -10.04 -28.17 -30.28
N ARG A 609 -11.13 -28.30 -29.50
CA ARG A 609 -11.57 -27.30 -28.51
C ARG A 609 -10.57 -27.11 -27.37
N LEU A 610 -9.86 -28.16 -26.96
CA LEU A 610 -8.81 -28.08 -25.96
C LEU A 610 -7.54 -27.44 -26.54
N LEU A 611 -7.16 -27.83 -27.76
CA LEU A 611 -6.02 -27.27 -28.48
C LEU A 611 -6.17 -25.75 -28.67
N ALA A 612 -7.34 -25.28 -29.10
CA ALA A 612 -7.60 -23.85 -29.25
C ALA A 612 -7.37 -23.08 -27.94
N ARG A 613 -7.80 -23.63 -26.80
CA ARG A 613 -7.63 -23.00 -25.48
C ARG A 613 -6.19 -23.07 -24.97
N LEU A 614 -5.47 -24.16 -25.27
CA LEU A 614 -4.04 -24.26 -24.96
C LEU A 614 -3.22 -23.26 -25.77
N ARG A 615 -3.55 -23.06 -27.05
CA ARG A 615 -2.86 -22.05 -27.87
C ARG A 615 -2.98 -20.63 -27.30
N VAL A 616 -4.14 -20.30 -26.72
CA VAL A 616 -4.34 -19.03 -25.99
C VAL A 616 -3.47 -18.97 -24.72
N LEU A 617 -3.45 -20.03 -23.92
CA LEU A 617 -2.64 -20.10 -22.69
C LEU A 617 -1.14 -19.90 -22.97
N PHE A 618 -0.62 -20.53 -24.03
CA PHE A 618 0.79 -20.46 -24.43
C PHE A 618 1.11 -19.20 -25.29
N GLY A 619 0.17 -18.27 -25.43
CA GLY A 619 0.38 -17.02 -26.17
C GLY A 619 0.62 -17.19 -27.67
N LEU A 620 0.23 -18.34 -28.25
CA LEU A 620 0.28 -18.58 -29.70
C LEU A 620 -0.84 -17.85 -30.42
N ASP A 621 -1.99 -17.71 -29.75
CA ASP A 621 -3.13 -16.92 -30.19
C ASP A 621 -3.43 -15.88 -29.10
N VAL A 622 -3.64 -14.62 -29.50
CA VAL A 622 -3.96 -13.52 -28.58
C VAL A 622 -5.36 -13.01 -28.90
N PRO A 623 -6.42 -13.55 -28.26
CA PRO A 623 -7.77 -13.07 -28.47
C PRO A 623 -8.03 -11.79 -27.66
N ASP A 624 -8.90 -10.91 -28.16
CA ASP A 624 -9.30 -9.69 -27.44
C ASP A 624 -10.03 -10.00 -26.11
N VAL A 625 -10.71 -11.15 -26.05
CA VAL A 625 -11.41 -11.66 -24.86
C VAL A 625 -11.12 -13.16 -24.73
N LEU A 626 -10.86 -13.62 -23.49
CA LEU A 626 -10.66 -15.03 -23.20
C LEU A 626 -11.90 -15.87 -23.60
N PRO A 627 -11.74 -16.92 -24.42
CA PRO A 627 -12.87 -17.75 -24.84
C PRO A 627 -13.58 -18.42 -23.66
N ASP A 628 -14.91 -18.54 -23.74
CA ASP A 628 -15.71 -19.19 -22.68
C ASP A 628 -15.26 -20.63 -22.41
N GLY A 629 -15.22 -20.99 -21.13
CA GLY A 629 -14.77 -22.30 -20.66
C GLY A 629 -13.27 -22.54 -20.80
N SER A 630 -12.45 -21.52 -21.05
CA SER A 630 -10.97 -21.64 -21.04
C SER A 630 -10.44 -22.16 -19.71
N PHE A 631 -10.90 -21.60 -18.59
CA PHE A 631 -10.52 -22.04 -17.25
C PHE A 631 -10.90 -23.51 -16.98
N ALA A 632 -12.10 -23.93 -17.37
CA ALA A 632 -12.53 -25.32 -17.22
C ALA A 632 -11.66 -26.28 -18.05
N ALA A 633 -11.25 -25.89 -19.26
CA ALA A 633 -10.38 -26.72 -20.08
C ALA A 633 -8.97 -26.85 -19.49
N TRP A 634 -8.38 -25.76 -19.00
CA TRP A 634 -7.05 -25.82 -18.36
C TRP A 634 -7.10 -26.55 -17.02
N ARG A 635 -8.21 -26.44 -16.27
CA ARG A 635 -8.47 -27.28 -15.10
C ARG A 635 -8.44 -28.76 -15.47
N HIS A 636 -9.12 -29.17 -16.53
CA HIS A 636 -9.08 -30.57 -16.98
C HIS A 636 -7.66 -31.04 -17.34
N VAL A 637 -6.83 -30.19 -17.94
CA VAL A 637 -5.42 -30.52 -18.19
C VAL A 637 -4.66 -30.77 -16.89
N LEU A 638 -4.89 -29.96 -15.85
CA LEU A 638 -4.29 -30.18 -14.54
C LEU A 638 -4.77 -31.50 -13.91
N GLU A 639 -6.05 -31.80 -14.02
CA GLU A 639 -6.64 -33.05 -13.52
C GLU A 639 -6.05 -34.28 -14.21
N ASP A 640 -5.89 -34.24 -15.54
CA ASP A 640 -5.28 -35.32 -16.31
C ASP A 640 -3.80 -35.54 -15.95
N LEU A 641 -3.08 -34.46 -15.62
CA LEU A 641 -1.68 -34.53 -15.16
C LEU A 641 -1.56 -35.18 -13.77
N GLY A 642 -2.60 -35.10 -12.94
CA GLY A 642 -2.68 -35.75 -11.64
C GLY A 642 -2.95 -37.26 -11.74
N GLY A 643 -3.81 -37.66 -12.66
CA GLY A 643 -4.22 -39.06 -12.80
C GLY A 643 -4.95 -39.56 -11.54
N ALA A 644 -4.50 -40.70 -11.00
CA ALA A 644 -5.06 -41.27 -9.76
C ALA A 644 -4.42 -40.68 -8.49
N ASP A 645 -3.26 -40.03 -8.61
CA ASP A 645 -2.52 -39.47 -7.48
C ASP A 645 -2.91 -38.00 -7.25
N PRO A 646 -2.79 -37.49 -6.01
CA PRO A 646 -3.05 -36.09 -5.74
C PRO A 646 -2.07 -35.18 -6.47
N LEU A 647 -2.57 -34.24 -7.28
CA LEU A 647 -1.79 -33.19 -7.92
C LEU A 647 -1.57 -32.05 -6.93
N VAL A 648 -0.33 -31.59 -6.77
CA VAL A 648 -0.02 -30.39 -5.98
C VAL A 648 0.33 -29.25 -6.92
N LEU A 649 -0.52 -28.23 -7.00
CA LEU A 649 -0.25 -26.99 -7.74
C LEU A 649 0.28 -25.93 -6.77
N VAL A 650 1.57 -25.63 -6.85
CA VAL A 650 2.21 -24.59 -6.06
C VAL A 650 2.28 -23.30 -6.85
N LEU A 651 1.71 -22.21 -6.33
CA LEU A 651 1.74 -20.87 -6.90
C LEU A 651 2.52 -19.93 -5.99
N GLU A 652 3.78 -19.67 -6.32
CA GLU A 652 4.62 -18.79 -5.51
C GLU A 652 4.40 -17.30 -5.84
N ASP A 653 4.35 -16.48 -4.79
CA ASP A 653 4.29 -15.02 -4.84
C ASP A 653 3.09 -14.44 -5.61
N LEU A 654 1.90 -15.02 -5.41
CA LEU A 654 0.67 -14.71 -6.14
C LEU A 654 0.20 -13.24 -6.05
N HIS A 655 0.64 -12.49 -5.04
CA HIS A 655 0.43 -11.03 -4.97
C HIS A 655 0.98 -10.25 -6.19
N TRP A 656 1.87 -10.84 -7.00
CA TRP A 656 2.33 -10.28 -8.28
C TRP A 656 1.56 -10.76 -9.51
N ALA A 657 0.65 -11.73 -9.36
CA ALA A 657 -0.10 -12.29 -10.47
C ALA A 657 -1.00 -11.24 -11.15
N GLY A 658 -1.20 -11.42 -12.46
CA GLY A 658 -2.23 -10.73 -13.23
C GLY A 658 -3.64 -11.18 -12.83
N GLU A 659 -4.66 -10.41 -13.22
CA GLU A 659 -6.03 -10.68 -12.77
C GLU A 659 -6.57 -12.01 -13.32
N ALA A 660 -6.23 -12.37 -14.57
CA ALA A 660 -6.69 -13.63 -15.15
C ALA A 660 -6.16 -14.87 -14.42
N LEU A 661 -4.94 -14.83 -13.88
CA LEU A 661 -4.39 -15.93 -13.07
C LEU A 661 -5.06 -16.01 -11.70
N LEU A 662 -5.36 -14.86 -11.07
CA LEU A 662 -6.13 -14.83 -9.83
C LEU A 662 -7.53 -15.42 -10.04
N ASP A 663 -8.21 -15.04 -11.11
CA ASP A 663 -9.53 -15.56 -11.48
C ASP A 663 -9.50 -17.06 -11.78
N PHE A 664 -8.44 -17.55 -12.44
CA PHE A 664 -8.25 -18.98 -12.67
C PHE A 664 -8.12 -19.76 -11.36
N VAL A 665 -7.32 -19.29 -10.41
CA VAL A 665 -7.17 -19.93 -9.09
C VAL A 665 -8.49 -19.89 -8.31
N ASP A 666 -9.22 -18.78 -8.40
CA ASP A 666 -10.55 -18.68 -7.81
C ASP A 666 -11.54 -19.67 -8.46
N HIS A 667 -11.48 -19.87 -9.77
CA HIS A 667 -12.28 -20.84 -10.51
C HIS A 667 -11.98 -22.30 -10.09
N LEU A 668 -10.71 -22.66 -9.86
CA LEU A 668 -10.32 -24.01 -9.41
C LEU A 668 -11.01 -24.45 -8.11
N THR A 669 -11.43 -23.49 -7.28
CA THR A 669 -12.04 -23.74 -5.96
C THR A 669 -13.54 -23.51 -5.89
N ALA A 670 -14.10 -22.79 -6.87
CA ALA A 670 -15.54 -22.48 -6.91
C ALA A 670 -16.38 -23.64 -7.44
N GLU A 671 -15.84 -24.43 -8.38
CA GLU A 671 -16.50 -25.65 -8.85
C GLU A 671 -16.16 -26.83 -7.92
N ALA A 672 -17.18 -27.48 -7.34
CA ALA A 672 -16.99 -28.67 -6.52
C ALA A 672 -16.55 -29.85 -7.39
N THR A 673 -15.25 -29.95 -7.66
CA THR A 673 -14.64 -31.01 -8.47
C THR A 673 -14.31 -32.25 -7.65
N SER A 674 -14.46 -33.42 -8.28
CA SER A 674 -14.13 -34.73 -7.73
C SER A 674 -12.66 -35.14 -8.00
N SER A 675 -11.76 -34.17 -8.19
CA SER A 675 -10.34 -34.39 -8.49
C SER A 675 -9.47 -34.11 -7.25
N PRO A 676 -8.43 -34.94 -6.97
CA PRO A 676 -7.55 -34.73 -5.82
C PRO A 676 -6.51 -33.64 -6.12
N LEU A 677 -6.92 -32.37 -6.13
CA LEU A 677 -6.05 -31.22 -6.40
C LEU A 677 -5.77 -30.39 -5.14
N LEU A 678 -4.51 -30.29 -4.73
CA LEU A 678 -4.08 -29.37 -3.67
C LEU A 678 -3.44 -28.13 -4.29
N VAL A 679 -4.05 -26.97 -4.13
CA VAL A 679 -3.52 -25.69 -4.60
C VAL A 679 -2.84 -24.96 -3.44
N VAL A 680 -1.51 -24.86 -3.45
CA VAL A 680 -0.73 -24.15 -2.42
C VAL A 680 -0.24 -22.82 -2.98
N VAL A 681 -0.79 -21.73 -2.47
CA VAL A 681 -0.45 -20.36 -2.87
C VAL A 681 0.46 -19.74 -1.81
N THR A 682 1.56 -19.10 -2.21
CA THR A 682 2.30 -18.19 -1.30
C THR A 682 2.01 -16.75 -1.67
N ALA A 683 1.75 -15.92 -0.66
CA ALA A 683 1.43 -14.51 -0.87
C ALA A 683 1.91 -13.63 0.28
N ARG A 684 1.96 -12.33 0.02
CA ARG A 684 2.11 -11.31 1.06
C ARG A 684 0.73 -10.71 1.40
N PRO A 685 0.57 -10.03 2.56
CA PRO A 685 -0.71 -9.43 2.96
C PRO A 685 -1.34 -8.49 1.92
N GLU A 686 -0.54 -7.90 1.04
CA GLU A 686 -1.00 -7.03 -0.08
C GLU A 686 -1.92 -7.74 -1.07
N LEU A 687 -1.94 -9.08 -1.10
CA LEU A 687 -2.94 -9.82 -1.87
C LEU A 687 -4.36 -9.46 -1.43
N PHE A 688 -4.60 -9.31 -0.12
CA PHE A 688 -5.92 -8.95 0.41
C PHE A 688 -6.28 -7.47 0.18
N ASP A 689 -5.28 -6.60 0.01
CA ASP A 689 -5.52 -5.22 -0.43
C ASP A 689 -6.08 -5.19 -1.87
N ARG A 690 -5.64 -6.13 -2.74
CA ARG A 690 -6.13 -6.29 -4.12
C ARG A 690 -7.42 -7.12 -4.23
N ARG A 691 -7.49 -8.24 -3.50
CA ARG A 691 -8.60 -9.20 -3.49
C ARG A 691 -9.09 -9.43 -2.05
N PRO A 692 -9.90 -8.51 -1.47
CA PRO A 692 -10.37 -8.64 -0.08
C PRO A 692 -11.18 -9.91 0.20
N ALA A 693 -11.82 -10.49 -0.82
CA ALA A 693 -12.61 -11.72 -0.74
C ALA A 693 -11.80 -13.01 -0.95
N TRP A 694 -10.47 -12.91 -1.13
CA TRP A 694 -9.62 -14.06 -1.44
C TRP A 694 -9.75 -15.17 -0.39
N GLY A 695 -10.11 -16.39 -0.84
CA GLY A 695 -10.33 -17.55 0.03
C GLY A 695 -11.52 -17.42 1.00
N GLY A 696 -12.18 -16.27 1.08
CA GLY A 696 -13.34 -16.02 1.94
C GLY A 696 -14.61 -16.66 1.39
N GLY A 697 -15.37 -17.36 2.25
CA GLY A 697 -16.64 -17.97 1.86
C GLY A 697 -16.53 -19.31 1.10
N LYS A 698 -15.31 -19.80 0.86
CA LYS A 698 -15.07 -21.09 0.21
C LYS A 698 -14.95 -22.22 1.25
N ALA A 699 -15.68 -23.32 1.04
CA ALA A 699 -15.68 -24.44 1.98
C ALA A 699 -14.34 -25.18 2.05
N GLU A 700 -13.61 -25.23 0.92
CA GLU A 700 -12.34 -25.95 0.76
C GLU A 700 -11.17 -24.96 0.57
N ALA A 701 -11.11 -23.94 1.43
CA ALA A 701 -10.00 -22.98 1.46
C ALA A 701 -9.50 -22.76 2.89
N SER A 702 -8.17 -22.76 3.05
CA SER A 702 -7.48 -22.55 4.33
C SER A 702 -6.39 -21.48 4.17
N THR A 703 -6.12 -20.70 5.23
CA THR A 703 -5.01 -19.73 5.26
C THR A 703 -4.06 -20.06 6.41
N ILE A 704 -2.77 -20.14 6.11
CA ILE A 704 -1.69 -20.34 7.07
C ILE A 704 -0.87 -19.06 7.11
N THR A 705 -0.83 -18.38 8.25
CA THR A 705 -0.02 -17.16 8.42
C THR A 705 1.31 -17.52 9.07
N LEU A 706 2.42 -17.11 8.46
CA LEU A 706 3.76 -17.30 9.02
C LEU A 706 4.16 -16.10 9.88
N ASP A 707 4.27 -16.35 11.18
CA ASP A 707 4.72 -15.35 12.16
C ASP A 707 6.26 -15.25 12.21
N PRO A 708 6.84 -14.12 12.66
CA PRO A 708 8.28 -14.02 12.92
C PRO A 708 8.78 -15.10 13.87
N LEU A 709 9.99 -15.61 13.60
CA LEU A 709 10.66 -16.55 14.49
C LEU A 709 10.92 -15.92 15.86
N ALA A 710 10.79 -16.71 16.93
CA ALA A 710 11.20 -16.25 18.25
C ALA A 710 12.73 -16.07 18.32
N ASP A 711 13.20 -15.22 19.24
CA ASP A 711 14.63 -14.92 19.40
C ASP A 711 15.50 -16.18 19.57
N GLN A 712 14.97 -17.18 20.29
CA GLN A 712 15.63 -18.48 20.49
C GLN A 712 15.79 -19.23 19.17
N ASP A 713 14.82 -19.15 18.27
CA ASP A 713 14.82 -19.81 16.97
C ASP A 713 15.73 -19.11 15.96
N VAL A 714 15.80 -17.80 16.05
CA VAL A 714 16.80 -17.00 15.34
C VAL A 714 18.21 -17.40 15.78
N GLU A 715 18.46 -17.55 17.09
CA GLU A 715 19.76 -18.02 17.59
C GLU A 715 20.10 -19.42 17.09
N ARG A 716 19.12 -20.35 17.09
CA ARG A 716 19.28 -21.71 16.54
C ARG A 716 19.64 -21.65 15.05
N LEU A 717 18.96 -20.82 14.27
CA LEU A 717 19.21 -20.63 12.85
C LEU A 717 20.59 -20.02 12.58
N LEU A 718 20.96 -18.94 13.29
CA LEU A 718 22.28 -18.30 13.18
C LEU A 718 23.40 -19.30 13.50
N THR A 719 23.25 -20.06 14.59
CA THR A 719 24.20 -21.10 14.98
C THR A 719 24.39 -22.12 13.86
N ALA A 720 23.29 -22.66 13.31
CA ALA A 720 23.37 -23.65 12.24
C ALA A 720 24.00 -23.10 10.95
N LEU A 721 23.76 -21.81 10.62
CA LEU A 721 24.32 -21.16 9.44
C LEU A 721 25.82 -20.85 9.60
N CYS A 722 26.25 -20.39 10.77
CA CYS A 722 27.65 -20.11 11.07
C CYS A 722 28.47 -21.41 11.17
N VAL A 723 27.94 -22.47 11.82
CA VAL A 723 28.60 -23.79 11.88
C VAL A 723 28.82 -24.38 10.48
N ARG A 724 27.88 -24.17 9.55
CA ARG A 724 28.03 -24.62 8.16
C ARG A 724 29.09 -23.84 7.37
N ARG A 725 29.50 -22.66 7.84
CA ARG A 725 30.49 -21.78 7.17
C ARG A 725 31.85 -21.77 7.86
N GLY A 726 31.92 -22.10 9.15
CA GLY A 726 33.15 -22.14 9.94
C GLY A 726 33.66 -23.57 10.21
N PRO A 727 34.81 -23.73 10.90
CA PRO A 727 35.24 -25.02 11.41
C PRO A 727 34.20 -25.54 12.42
N ALA A 728 33.95 -26.85 12.40
CA ALA A 728 32.84 -27.53 13.09
C ALA A 728 32.94 -27.56 14.64
N SER A 729 33.08 -26.41 15.29
CA SER A 729 33.00 -26.27 16.75
C SER A 729 31.72 -25.56 17.17
N ALA A 730 31.23 -25.88 18.37
CA ALA A 730 30.11 -25.17 18.99
C ALA A 730 30.42 -23.66 19.09
N PRO A 731 29.40 -22.79 19.00
CA PRO A 731 29.61 -21.34 19.09
C PRO A 731 30.22 -20.98 20.45
N THR A 732 31.30 -20.21 20.44
CA THR A 732 31.93 -19.64 21.63
C THR A 732 30.98 -18.65 22.32
N ASP A 733 31.21 -18.37 23.62
CA ASP A 733 30.39 -17.39 24.35
C ASP A 733 30.43 -15.99 23.73
N GLU A 734 31.56 -15.63 23.11
CA GLU A 734 31.72 -14.39 22.32
C GLU A 734 30.82 -14.38 21.08
N ALA A 735 30.72 -15.50 20.35
CA ALA A 735 29.83 -15.61 19.20
C ALA A 735 28.34 -15.49 19.61
N ARG A 736 27.96 -16.07 20.76
CA ARG A 736 26.60 -15.94 21.31
C ARG A 736 26.29 -14.52 21.78
N ALA A 737 27.28 -13.77 22.27
CA ALA A 737 27.12 -12.36 22.58
C ALA A 737 26.85 -11.55 21.30
N ALA A 738 27.63 -11.78 20.24
CA ALA A 738 27.42 -11.15 18.94
C ALA A 738 26.05 -11.50 18.33
N TYR A 739 25.57 -12.75 18.48
CA TYR A 739 24.23 -13.13 18.04
C TYR A 739 23.14 -12.33 18.77
N ARG A 740 23.25 -12.15 20.10
CA ARG A 740 22.28 -11.38 20.89
C ARG A 740 22.15 -9.93 20.44
N GLU A 741 23.24 -9.29 20.04
CA GLU A 741 23.21 -7.92 19.51
C GLU A 741 22.46 -7.81 18.17
N VAL A 742 22.58 -8.85 17.33
CA VAL A 742 22.00 -8.87 16.00
C VAL A 742 20.56 -9.39 15.99
N ILE A 743 20.16 -10.25 16.94
CA ILE A 743 18.80 -10.82 17.03
C ILE A 743 17.72 -9.72 17.05
N ALA A 744 17.93 -8.66 17.83
CA ALA A 744 17.01 -7.52 17.88
C ALA A 744 16.86 -6.81 16.52
N HIS A 745 17.91 -6.81 15.70
CA HIS A 745 17.88 -6.30 14.35
C HIS A 745 17.14 -7.28 13.42
N ILE A 746 17.42 -8.58 13.50
CA ILE A 746 16.76 -9.61 12.67
C ILE A 746 15.24 -9.61 12.84
N GLY A 747 14.74 -9.38 14.06
CA GLY A 747 13.29 -9.26 14.33
C GLY A 747 12.50 -10.49 13.88
N GLY A 748 13.07 -11.69 14.04
CA GLY A 748 12.44 -12.96 13.67
C GLY A 748 12.39 -13.28 12.17
N ASN A 749 13.05 -12.49 11.30
CA ASN A 749 13.04 -12.75 9.86
C ASN A 749 14.21 -13.68 9.43
N PRO A 750 13.96 -14.91 8.95
CA PRO A 750 15.01 -15.85 8.54
C PRO A 750 15.93 -15.32 7.44
N LEU A 751 15.42 -14.53 6.50
CA LEU A 751 16.24 -13.92 5.44
C LEU A 751 17.30 -13.00 6.05
N PHE A 752 16.93 -12.21 7.05
CA PHE A 752 17.87 -11.31 7.72
C PHE A 752 18.90 -12.11 8.51
N ALA A 753 18.50 -13.21 9.17
CA ALA A 753 19.44 -14.10 9.84
C ALA A 753 20.49 -14.68 8.88
N VAL A 754 20.10 -15.07 7.65
CA VAL A 754 21.04 -15.57 6.64
C VAL A 754 22.07 -14.52 6.21
N GLU A 755 21.64 -13.28 6.03
CA GLU A 755 22.53 -12.17 5.65
C GLU A 755 23.46 -11.75 6.80
N TYR A 756 22.93 -11.64 8.01
CA TYR A 756 23.76 -11.34 9.18
C TYR A 756 24.74 -12.47 9.48
N ALA A 757 24.38 -13.73 9.27
CA ALA A 757 25.32 -14.85 9.37
C ALA A 757 26.43 -14.80 8.31
N ARG A 758 26.26 -14.10 7.17
CA ARG A 758 27.37 -13.83 6.23
C ARG A 758 28.31 -12.78 6.80
N VAL A 759 27.74 -11.64 7.21
CA VAL A 759 28.52 -10.53 7.80
C VAL A 759 29.32 -10.98 9.01
N LEU A 760 28.73 -11.77 9.90
CA LEU A 760 29.41 -12.31 11.08
C LEU A 760 30.51 -13.34 10.74
N ALA A 761 30.36 -14.08 9.64
CA ALA A 761 31.38 -15.02 9.17
C ALA A 761 32.57 -14.27 8.52
N ASP A 762 32.30 -13.18 7.81
CA ASP A 762 33.30 -12.39 7.09
C ASP A 762 34.06 -11.42 8.00
N ALA A 763 33.42 -10.87 9.04
CA ALA A 763 33.97 -9.82 9.91
C ALA A 763 34.76 -10.34 11.14
N GLY A 764 34.62 -11.62 11.52
CA GLY A 764 35.12 -12.14 12.80
C GLY A 764 34.35 -11.58 14.02
N PRO A 765 34.62 -12.06 15.26
CA PRO A 765 33.97 -11.53 16.46
C PRO A 765 34.32 -10.04 16.65
N PRO A 766 33.35 -9.19 17.05
CA PRO A 766 33.54 -7.75 17.16
C PRO A 766 34.67 -7.43 18.14
N SER A 767 35.73 -6.82 17.61
CA SER A 767 36.88 -6.38 18.40
C SER A 767 36.56 -5.03 19.05
N GLY A 768 36.01 -5.05 20.26
CA GLY A 768 35.99 -3.91 21.18
C GLY A 768 34.62 -3.37 21.56
N GLY A 769 34.40 -3.23 22.88
CA GLY A 769 33.18 -2.75 23.54
C GLY A 769 32.89 -1.26 23.38
N GLY A 770 32.75 -0.78 22.15
CA GLY A 770 31.96 0.42 21.86
C GLY A 770 30.67 -0.05 21.21
N GLY A 771 29.50 0.33 21.73
CA GLY A 771 28.17 -0.07 21.24
C GLY A 771 27.84 0.40 19.82
N GLN A 772 28.71 0.13 18.84
CA GLN A 772 28.47 0.33 17.43
C GLN A 772 27.59 -0.83 16.95
N SER A 773 26.37 -0.51 16.53
CA SER A 773 25.49 -1.50 15.90
C SER A 773 26.20 -2.19 14.74
N PRO A 774 26.00 -3.51 14.57
CA PRO A 774 26.59 -4.28 13.48
C PRO A 774 26.21 -3.66 12.13
N PRO A 775 27.12 -3.64 11.13
CA PRO A 775 26.86 -3.02 9.85
C PRO A 775 25.65 -3.68 9.17
N LEU A 776 24.73 -2.85 8.68
CA LEU A 776 23.50 -3.30 8.05
C LEU A 776 23.80 -4.01 6.71
N PRO A 777 23.42 -5.29 6.52
CA PRO A 777 23.68 -5.98 5.26
C PRO A 777 22.95 -5.32 4.06
N PRO A 778 23.57 -5.28 2.86
CA PRO A 778 22.97 -4.64 1.68
C PRO A 778 21.59 -5.17 1.30
N LEU A 779 21.38 -6.50 1.36
CA LEU A 779 20.09 -7.10 1.03
C LEU A 779 19.00 -6.71 2.04
N VAL A 780 19.30 -6.74 3.34
CA VAL A 780 18.39 -6.31 4.41
C VAL A 780 17.96 -4.87 4.19
N ARG A 781 18.94 -3.98 3.88
CA ARG A 781 18.67 -2.59 3.55
C ARG A 781 17.72 -2.46 2.35
N ARG A 782 17.93 -3.23 1.28
CA ARG A 782 17.06 -3.20 0.08
C ARG A 782 15.63 -3.64 0.40
N VAL A 783 15.46 -4.76 1.11
CA VAL A 783 14.13 -5.29 1.46
C VAL A 783 13.35 -4.30 2.33
N VAL A 784 14.00 -3.74 3.36
CA VAL A 784 13.37 -2.75 4.24
C VAL A 784 13.09 -1.43 3.49
N ALA A 785 14.00 -0.96 2.63
CA ALA A 785 13.78 0.24 1.84
C ALA A 785 12.61 0.09 0.85
N ALA A 786 12.49 -1.07 0.20
CA ALA A 786 11.36 -1.41 -0.67
C ALA A 786 10.03 -1.40 0.10
N ARG A 787 10.02 -1.92 1.32
CA ARG A 787 8.85 -1.88 2.21
C ARG A 787 8.47 -0.46 2.65
N ILE A 788 9.45 0.41 2.93
CA ILE A 788 9.18 1.83 3.23
C ILE A 788 8.60 2.55 2.02
N ASP A 789 9.08 2.22 0.81
CA ASP A 789 8.61 2.82 -0.44
C ASP A 789 7.21 2.38 -0.90
N SER A 790 6.70 1.26 -0.36
CA SER A 790 5.32 0.83 -0.63
C SER A 790 4.28 1.55 0.22
N LEU A 791 4.70 2.28 1.25
CA LEU A 791 3.81 3.06 2.11
C LEU A 791 3.18 4.25 1.36
N PRO A 792 1.95 4.67 1.73
CA PRO A 792 1.37 5.93 1.26
C PRO A 792 2.32 7.11 1.55
N ALA A 793 2.32 8.12 0.68
CA ALA A 793 3.25 9.26 0.78
C ALA A 793 3.24 9.95 2.16
N ASP A 794 2.04 10.17 2.72
CA ASP A 794 1.87 10.78 4.04
C ASP A 794 2.43 9.91 5.16
N ALA A 795 2.17 8.60 5.11
CA ALA A 795 2.68 7.64 6.09
C ALA A 795 4.21 7.49 6.00
N LYS A 796 4.77 7.50 4.78
CA LYS A 796 6.21 7.50 4.58
C LYS A 796 6.85 8.79 5.12
N ALA A 797 6.29 9.95 4.84
CA ALA A 797 6.82 11.22 5.35
C ALA A 797 6.87 11.23 6.89
N VAL A 798 5.76 10.81 7.53
CA VAL A 798 5.67 10.64 8.99
C VAL A 798 6.68 9.62 9.51
N LEU A 799 6.89 8.50 8.82
CA LEU A 799 7.90 7.51 9.20
C LEU A 799 9.33 8.07 9.14
N LEU A 800 9.65 8.88 8.13
CA LEU A 800 10.95 9.52 8.01
C LEU A 800 11.18 10.58 9.10
N ASP A 801 10.14 11.30 9.53
CA ASP A 801 10.23 12.21 10.67
C ASP A 801 10.37 11.44 11.99
N ALA A 802 9.60 10.36 12.15
CA ALA A 802 9.68 9.46 13.29
C ALA A 802 11.07 8.84 13.46
N ALA A 803 11.73 8.48 12.35
CA ALA A 803 13.07 7.90 12.37
C ALA A 803 14.14 8.87 12.91
N VAL A 804 13.91 10.18 12.82
CA VAL A 804 14.81 11.21 13.38
C VAL A 804 14.58 11.39 14.87
N LEU A 805 13.33 11.30 15.35
CA LEU A 805 12.96 11.38 16.77
C LEU A 805 13.43 10.16 17.56
N GLY A 806 13.41 8.97 16.94
CA GLY A 806 13.83 7.73 17.58
C GLY A 806 12.90 7.32 18.73
N GLU A 807 13.34 7.54 19.97
CA GLU A 807 12.66 7.12 21.19
C GLU A 807 11.64 8.16 21.72
N ASP A 808 11.74 9.43 21.30
CA ASP A 808 10.79 10.50 21.67
C ASP A 808 9.58 10.58 20.74
N LEU A 809 9.22 9.46 20.14
CA LEU A 809 8.24 9.41 19.08
C LEU A 809 6.82 9.61 19.62
N CYS A 810 6.25 10.78 19.31
CA CYS A 810 4.87 11.13 19.58
C CYS A 810 4.32 12.01 18.45
N GLU A 811 2.99 12.14 18.39
CA GLU A 811 2.32 12.92 17.34
C GLU A 811 2.80 14.38 17.29
N GLU A 812 2.98 15.01 18.46
CA GLU A 812 3.44 16.40 18.59
C GLU A 812 4.86 16.59 18.05
N GLY A 813 5.76 15.67 18.37
CA GLY A 813 7.14 15.69 17.88
C GLY A 813 7.19 15.55 16.36
N VAL A 814 6.46 14.58 15.80
CA VAL A 814 6.42 14.37 14.34
C VAL A 814 5.88 15.62 13.63
N ARG A 815 4.82 16.23 14.16
CA ARG A 815 4.25 17.47 13.61
C ARG A 815 5.26 18.62 13.62
N ALA A 816 6.07 18.73 14.67
CA ALA A 816 7.11 19.75 14.78
C ALA A 816 8.24 19.58 13.73
N LEU A 817 8.68 18.35 13.46
CA LEU A 817 9.69 18.07 12.45
C LEU A 817 9.17 18.29 11.02
N GLY A 818 7.96 17.79 10.74
CA GLY A 818 7.34 17.83 9.42
C GLY A 818 6.94 19.22 8.94
N GLY A 819 6.90 20.23 9.82
CA GLY A 819 6.62 21.63 9.46
C GLY A 819 5.25 21.84 8.79
N GLY A 820 4.27 20.97 9.08
CA GLY A 820 2.93 21.02 8.49
C GLY A 820 2.79 20.39 7.09
N ALA A 821 3.80 19.68 6.59
CA ALA A 821 3.75 19.03 5.27
C ALA A 821 2.67 17.93 5.15
N VAL A 822 2.35 17.26 6.27
CA VAL A 822 1.32 16.22 6.33
C VAL A 822 0.10 16.75 7.11
N PRO A 823 -1.08 16.87 6.49
CA PRO A 823 -2.26 17.45 7.13
C PRO A 823 -2.81 16.62 8.31
N ASP A 824 -2.70 15.29 8.23
CA ASP A 824 -3.27 14.35 9.21
C ASP A 824 -2.22 13.33 9.68
N VAL A 825 -1.34 13.79 10.58
CA VAL A 825 -0.28 12.97 11.19
C VAL A 825 -0.85 11.80 12.00
N ALA A 826 -1.99 12.00 12.68
CA ALA A 826 -2.63 10.98 13.50
C ALA A 826 -3.05 9.77 12.65
N ARG A 827 -3.75 10.00 11.53
CA ARG A 827 -4.13 8.93 10.60
C ARG A 827 -2.93 8.20 10.00
N ALA A 828 -1.84 8.93 9.72
CA ALA A 828 -0.61 8.33 9.22
C ALA A 828 0.06 7.43 10.29
N LEU A 829 0.11 7.85 11.56
CA LEU A 829 0.59 7.03 12.68
C LEU A 829 -0.28 5.79 12.90
N GLU A 830 -1.60 5.92 12.85
CA GLU A 830 -2.53 4.77 12.92
C GLU A 830 -2.35 3.79 11.75
N HIS A 831 -2.02 4.30 10.56
CA HIS A 831 -1.70 3.45 9.41
C HIS A 831 -0.39 2.68 9.65
N LEU A 832 0.65 3.33 10.17
CA LEU A 832 1.92 2.69 10.51
C LEU A 832 1.78 1.67 11.64
N GLU A 833 0.90 1.92 12.62
CA GLU A 833 0.54 0.97 13.69
C GLU A 833 -0.15 -0.28 13.11
N ARG A 834 -1.17 -0.11 12.26
CA ARG A 834 -1.86 -1.23 11.60
C ARG A 834 -0.96 -2.06 10.67
N ARG A 835 0.06 -1.45 10.08
CA ARG A 835 1.08 -2.12 9.25
C ARG A 835 2.22 -2.74 10.08
N GLU A 836 2.08 -2.74 11.41
CA GLU A 836 3.05 -3.26 12.37
C GLU A 836 4.44 -2.62 12.30
N VAL A 837 4.55 -1.42 11.74
CA VAL A 837 5.81 -0.67 11.66
C VAL A 837 6.11 0.01 13.01
N LEU A 838 5.06 0.59 13.59
CA LEU A 838 5.08 1.21 14.92
C LEU A 838 4.17 0.42 15.86
N ARG A 839 4.44 0.51 17.17
CA ARG A 839 3.56 0.06 18.24
C ARG A 839 3.35 1.19 19.22
N ARG A 840 2.20 1.26 19.89
CA ARG A 840 2.02 2.17 21.03
C ARG A 840 2.89 1.71 22.19
N ASP A 841 3.64 2.65 22.75
CA ASP A 841 4.41 2.40 23.95
C ASP A 841 3.49 2.60 25.17
N ARG A 842 3.24 1.51 25.91
CA ARG A 842 2.35 1.53 27.09
C ARG A 842 3.09 1.92 28.37
N ASP A 843 4.43 1.85 28.35
CA ASP A 843 5.28 2.12 29.51
C ASP A 843 5.89 3.52 29.47
N ALA A 844 5.68 4.27 28.38
CA ALA A 844 6.11 5.65 28.25
C ALA A 844 5.33 6.60 29.16
N GLU A 845 6.02 7.59 29.73
CA GLU A 845 5.43 8.65 30.58
C GLU A 845 4.33 9.45 29.86
N ARG A 846 4.31 9.43 28.51
CA ARG A 846 3.30 10.08 27.67
C ARG A 846 2.33 9.05 27.10
N ALA A 847 1.04 9.25 27.36
CA ALA A 847 -0.06 8.37 26.94
C ALA A 847 -0.25 8.21 25.41
N THR A 848 0.53 8.92 24.58
CA THR A 848 0.46 8.93 23.10
C THR A 848 1.81 8.62 22.44
N ALA A 849 2.75 8.02 23.17
CA ALA A 849 4.05 7.63 22.63
C ALA A 849 3.97 6.37 21.75
N TYR A 850 4.82 6.32 20.74
CA TYR A 850 5.00 5.16 19.87
C TYR A 850 6.45 4.69 19.93
N ALA A 851 6.66 3.41 19.67
CA ALA A 851 7.98 2.81 19.49
C ALA A 851 8.04 2.08 18.16
N PHE A 852 9.23 2.02 17.56
CA PHE A 852 9.46 1.16 16.40
C PHE A 852 9.37 -0.30 16.82
N ARG A 853 8.64 -1.11 16.05
CA ARG A 853 8.60 -2.57 16.28
C ARG A 853 9.93 -3.24 15.93
N SER A 854 10.67 -2.67 14.97
CA SER A 854 12.00 -3.13 14.57
C SER A 854 12.97 -1.94 14.45
N PRO A 855 14.13 -1.97 15.12
CA PRO A 855 15.19 -0.97 14.96
C PRO A 855 15.67 -0.83 13.51
N LEU A 856 15.63 -1.92 12.71
CA LEU A 856 16.01 -1.90 11.30
C LEU A 856 15.19 -0.93 10.47
N VAL A 857 13.88 -0.87 10.69
CA VAL A 857 13.00 0.01 9.92
C VAL A 857 13.34 1.47 10.21
N ARG A 858 13.61 1.79 11.49
CA ARG A 858 14.09 3.11 11.91
C ARG A 858 15.40 3.47 11.23
N ASP A 859 16.39 2.58 11.29
CA ASP A 859 17.73 2.85 10.81
C ASP A 859 17.76 3.01 9.28
N VAL A 860 17.01 2.16 8.55
CA VAL A 860 16.87 2.29 7.10
C VAL A 860 16.11 3.56 6.72
N ALA A 861 14.99 3.86 7.40
CA ALA A 861 14.25 5.10 7.18
C ALA A 861 15.15 6.32 7.38
N TYR A 862 15.92 6.35 8.46
CA TYR A 862 16.88 7.42 8.74
C TYR A 862 17.94 7.54 7.63
N LEU A 863 18.47 6.41 7.13
CA LEU A 863 19.43 6.37 6.03
C LEU A 863 18.89 6.84 4.67
N THR A 864 17.57 6.83 4.45
CA THR A 864 16.96 7.35 3.21
C THR A 864 16.89 8.88 3.15
N ILE A 865 17.01 9.54 4.31
CA ILE A 865 16.96 11.01 4.42
C ILE A 865 18.30 11.60 3.96
N PRO A 866 18.31 12.51 2.96
CA PRO A 866 19.53 13.20 2.55
C PRO A 866 20.18 13.96 3.72
N GLN A 867 21.52 14.06 3.71
CA GLN A 867 22.29 14.65 4.82
C GLN A 867 21.81 16.05 5.22
N HIS A 868 21.56 16.93 4.24
CA HIS A 868 21.07 18.29 4.52
C HIS A 868 19.67 18.30 5.16
N ALA A 869 18.75 17.49 4.63
CA ALA A 869 17.39 17.37 5.19
C ALA A 869 17.42 16.78 6.60
N ARG A 870 18.31 15.83 6.86
CA ARG A 870 18.52 15.22 8.18
C ARG A 870 19.04 16.24 9.20
N ALA A 871 20.02 17.07 8.83
CA ALA A 871 20.53 18.13 9.71
C ALA A 871 19.43 19.13 10.11
N GLU A 872 18.62 19.56 9.13
CA GLU A 872 17.48 20.43 9.36
C GLU A 872 16.41 19.80 10.26
N LYS A 873 16.09 18.51 10.05
CA LYS A 873 15.15 17.78 10.93
C LYS A 873 15.69 17.64 12.35
N HIS A 874 16.99 17.39 12.53
CA HIS A 874 17.62 17.35 13.86
C HIS A 874 17.60 18.71 14.56
N ARG A 875 17.79 19.81 13.81
CA ARG A 875 17.63 21.16 14.34
C ARG A 875 16.21 21.39 14.86
N ARG A 876 15.19 21.05 14.07
CA ARG A 876 13.77 21.15 14.50
C ARG A 876 13.43 20.25 15.68
N ALA A 877 14.03 19.07 15.75
CA ALA A 877 13.88 18.15 16.88
C ALA A 877 14.45 18.75 18.17
N ALA A 878 15.64 19.35 18.12
CA ALA A 878 16.22 20.08 19.25
C ALA A 878 15.33 21.26 19.66
N ASP A 879 14.91 22.10 18.70
CA ASP A 879 14.03 23.26 18.96
C ASP A 879 12.68 22.85 19.59
N TRP A 880 12.19 21.64 19.30
CA TRP A 880 10.97 21.09 19.90
C TRP A 880 11.23 20.55 21.31
N LEU A 881 12.29 19.76 21.52
CA LEU A 881 12.64 19.22 22.83
C LEU A 881 12.88 20.31 23.88
N GLU A 882 13.47 21.46 23.52
CA GLU A 882 13.64 22.60 24.44
C GLU A 882 12.31 23.17 24.96
N ARG A 883 11.22 23.01 24.19
CA ARG A 883 9.90 23.54 24.55
C ARG A 883 9.08 22.57 25.39
N VAL A 884 9.50 21.30 25.52
CA VAL A 884 8.74 20.28 26.23
C VAL A 884 9.30 20.09 27.65
N PRO A 885 8.47 20.22 28.72
CA PRO A 885 8.91 19.98 30.09
C PRO A 885 9.39 18.54 30.29
N GLY A 886 10.51 18.35 31.00
CA GLY A 886 11.04 17.01 31.35
C GLY A 886 11.94 16.36 30.30
N HIS A 887 12.49 17.12 29.35
CA HIS A 887 13.41 16.60 28.32
C HIS A 887 14.71 16.01 28.90
N ASP A 888 15.25 14.99 28.23
CA ASP A 888 16.57 14.43 28.51
C ASP A 888 17.68 15.28 27.87
N ALA A 889 18.56 15.86 28.69
CA ALA A 889 19.66 16.71 28.26
C ALA A 889 20.64 16.00 27.31
N LEU A 890 20.82 14.67 27.45
CA LEU A 890 21.68 13.90 26.55
C LEU A 890 21.12 13.83 25.12
N ARG A 891 19.80 13.85 24.98
CA ARG A 891 19.11 13.82 23.68
C ARG A 891 19.13 15.17 22.99
N LEU A 892 19.05 16.26 23.74
CA LEU A 892 19.28 17.61 23.23
C LEU A 892 20.69 17.74 22.61
N VAL A 893 21.71 17.24 23.33
CA VAL A 893 23.10 17.18 22.85
C VAL A 893 23.23 16.29 21.62
N HIS A 894 22.59 15.12 21.60
CA HIS A 894 22.58 14.23 20.43
C HIS A 894 22.07 14.93 19.16
N HIS A 895 20.94 15.65 19.26
CA HIS A 895 20.37 16.38 18.12
C HIS A 895 21.17 17.65 17.76
N GLY A 896 21.75 18.34 18.74
CA GLY A 896 22.66 19.48 18.52
C GLY A 896 23.93 19.09 17.76
N LEU A 897 24.58 17.99 18.15
CA LEU A 897 25.77 17.48 17.46
C LEU A 897 25.47 17.08 15.99
N ARG A 898 24.28 16.53 15.72
CA ARG A 898 23.89 16.06 14.38
C ARG A 898 23.30 17.14 13.47
N SER A 899 22.92 18.30 14.01
CA SER A 899 22.47 19.46 13.24
C SER A 899 23.62 20.32 12.70
N GLY A 900 24.86 20.02 13.11
CA GLY A 900 26.05 20.80 12.76
C GLY A 900 26.17 22.14 13.49
N GLY A 901 25.24 22.44 14.41
CA GLY A 901 25.25 23.65 15.22
C GLY A 901 25.71 23.35 16.64
N CYS A 902 27.00 23.55 16.92
CA CYS A 902 27.42 23.78 18.31
C CYS A 902 26.85 25.13 18.77
N ARG A 903 25.75 25.11 19.52
CA ARG A 903 25.51 26.15 20.53
C ARG A 903 26.04 25.59 21.86
N PRO A 904 26.92 26.31 22.58
CA PRO A 904 27.30 25.89 23.91
C PRO A 904 26.02 25.90 24.76
N VAL A 905 25.64 24.72 25.27
CA VAL A 905 24.67 24.64 26.35
C VAL A 905 25.33 25.30 27.55
N GLU A 906 24.98 26.56 27.83
CA GLU A 906 25.33 27.14 29.12
C GLU A 906 24.62 26.31 30.20
N PRO A 907 25.35 25.83 31.22
CA PRO A 907 24.75 25.07 32.31
C PRO A 907 23.77 26.00 33.04
N SER A 908 22.47 25.67 32.97
CA SER A 908 21.46 26.35 33.77
C SER A 908 21.80 26.18 35.26
N PRO A 909 21.85 27.24 36.08
CA PRO A 909 22.33 27.16 37.46
C PRO A 909 21.16 26.81 38.38
N VAL A 910 20.77 25.54 38.46
CA VAL A 910 19.92 25.06 39.56
C VAL A 910 20.34 23.66 39.99
N LEU A 911 21.41 23.59 40.78
CA LEU A 911 21.56 22.58 41.81
C LEU A 911 21.51 23.33 43.16
N PRO A 912 20.54 23.06 44.05
CA PRO A 912 20.60 23.58 45.41
C PRO A 912 21.78 22.88 46.10
N GLN A 913 22.85 23.62 46.37
CA GLN A 913 23.91 23.12 47.24
C GLN A 913 23.34 22.84 48.63
N PRO A 914 23.75 21.73 49.29
CA PRO A 914 23.39 21.46 50.66
C PRO A 914 24.05 22.52 51.56
N ARG A 915 23.24 23.27 52.30
CA ARG A 915 23.71 24.15 53.37
C ARG A 915 24.43 23.30 54.43
N GLN A 916 25.75 23.37 54.44
CA GLN A 916 26.53 23.07 55.63
C GLN A 916 26.48 24.28 56.56
N HIS A 917 25.81 24.13 57.70
CA HIS A 917 25.98 25.00 58.87
C HIS A 917 26.60 24.17 60.00
N ALA A 918 27.78 24.61 60.45
CA ALA A 918 28.52 24.38 61.70
C ALA A 918 30.00 24.12 61.35
N ARG A 919 30.97 24.99 61.64
CA ARG A 919 31.07 26.07 62.64
C ARG A 919 31.61 27.36 62.06
#